data_AF-A0A5J6Z387-F1
#
_entry.id   AF-A0A5J6Z387-F1
#
_cell.length_a   1.000
_cell.length_b   1.000
_cell.length_c   1.000
_cell.angle_alpha   90.00
_cell.angle_beta   90.00
_cell.angle_gamma   90.00
#
_symmetry.space_group_name_H-M   'P 1'
#
loop_
_entity.id
_entity.type
_entity.pdbx_description
1 polymer ?
#
loop_
_entity_poly.entity_id
_entity_poly.type
_entity_poly.pdbx_seq_one_letter_code
_entity_poly.pdbx_strand_id
1 'polypeptide(L)'
;MSEKPDYTVTQIRGPFVELEPHPEHCTTMDEMRDYCSRLRLEGHVLAADLFAGAGGISLGLEEAGFKVVLGVDHYVEAVKTHRHHFGGFSTDWDLATEESIVRVAELMKECGIEILAGGPPCQPFSKAGRNGIRHLVEKGLREAHDQRRDLWRSYLEIVSRARPAAIIMENVPDMALDEEMFILRSMIEELEQLGYSVYEKVIETWRYGVPQTRQRLILVAFRDGHEFAWPEGFNKPVSLWNAIGEMPAVEGGWRPEGGAQGWKEYDEPLTEFQRYIRRRVADEDKHKLFDHITRPVREDDREAFELMDSTTKYSDLPEHLRRYRSDIYDDKYKRLDEDDLSRTITAHIAKDGYGYIHPRQTRTLTVREAARIQTFPDDFRFNGPPSAAFKQIGNAVPPRAAGAIAEAIAETLKREKTKDWSARTLSAALASWFHELPEKDRIEPWLWTDSRWKALLGEMLLVRVRKATVDQIWPVIDSLPSPTKESPSVPEETVEILSDMLMGIGQRKKAERLRLLVDQMRRFPSALWEVKIDRKSLTTINPGEAAMVELIAPVEDLGGDKSEEPVISTSGVIRLTSRFQSVSTERRNRQTDGRLSVARMLGLNENSRAAHLALVELSVSRCRVSSPICERCPLEQWCDKFGVEDLTLPLQER
;
A
#
# COMPACT_ATOMS: atom_id res chain seq x y z
N MET A 1 33.17 25.06 -35.26
CA MET A 1 31.70 25.18 -35.27
C MET A 1 31.17 23.90 -34.65
N SER A 2 30.80 23.94 -33.37
CA SER A 2 30.25 22.79 -32.65
C SER A 2 28.79 22.63 -33.06
N GLU A 3 28.49 21.55 -33.77
CA GLU A 3 27.12 21.08 -33.97
C GLU A 3 26.54 20.74 -32.59
N LYS A 4 25.53 21.50 -32.17
CA LYS A 4 24.64 21.08 -31.09
C LYS A 4 23.85 19.89 -31.63
N PRO A 5 23.76 18.75 -30.92
CA PRO A 5 22.90 17.67 -31.37
C PRO A 5 21.44 18.14 -31.27
N ASP A 6 20.73 18.09 -32.40
CA ASP A 6 19.39 18.61 -32.57
C ASP A 6 18.35 17.66 -31.96
N TYR A 7 18.31 17.60 -30.62
CA TYR A 7 17.32 16.83 -29.87
C TYR A 7 16.02 17.63 -29.68
N THR A 8 15.57 18.39 -30.67
CA THR A 8 14.35 19.21 -30.55
C THR A 8 13.11 18.39 -30.90
N VAL A 9 12.22 18.19 -29.91
CA VAL A 9 10.86 17.68 -30.15
C VAL A 9 10.01 18.87 -30.62
N THR A 10 9.33 18.77 -31.77
CA THR A 10 8.30 19.75 -32.14
C THR A 10 7.21 19.76 -31.06
N GLN A 11 7.10 20.85 -30.29
CA GLN A 11 6.07 20.98 -29.27
C GLN A 11 4.73 21.30 -29.92
N ILE A 12 3.92 20.26 -30.14
CA ILE A 12 2.54 20.42 -30.61
C ILE A 12 1.61 20.54 -29.41
N ARG A 13 1.03 21.73 -29.19
CA ARG A 13 -0.04 21.92 -28.19
C ARG A 13 -1.23 21.06 -28.59
N GLY A 14 -1.68 20.19 -27.70
CA GLY A 14 -2.92 19.43 -27.90
C GLY A 14 -4.15 20.30 -27.68
N PRO A 15 -5.34 19.83 -28.09
CA PRO A 15 -6.59 20.53 -27.83
C PRO A 15 -6.79 20.67 -26.33
N PHE A 16 -7.22 21.85 -25.89
CA PHE A 16 -7.59 22.10 -24.51
C PHE A 16 -9.07 21.78 -24.36
N VAL A 17 -9.39 20.78 -23.54
CA VAL A 17 -10.77 20.39 -23.26
C VAL A 17 -11.30 21.25 -22.13
N GLU A 18 -12.38 21.99 -22.37
CA GLU A 18 -13.11 22.72 -21.33
C GLU A 18 -14.45 22.03 -21.14
N LEU A 19 -14.67 21.50 -19.94
CA LEU A 19 -15.87 20.75 -19.60
C LEU A 19 -16.86 21.65 -18.86
N GLU A 20 -18.11 21.64 -19.33
CA GLU A 20 -19.23 22.29 -18.66
C GLU A 20 -19.53 21.59 -17.33
N PRO A 21 -19.95 22.30 -16.28
CA PRO A 21 -20.37 21.65 -15.04
C PRO A 21 -21.55 20.70 -15.25
N HIS A 22 -21.67 19.71 -14.36
CA HIS A 22 -22.81 18.82 -14.27
C HIS A 22 -24.11 19.64 -14.10
N PRO A 23 -25.26 19.22 -14.67
CA PRO A 23 -26.51 19.95 -14.52
C PRO A 23 -26.94 20.19 -13.06
N GLU A 24 -26.56 19.28 -12.17
CA GLU A 24 -26.81 19.38 -10.72
C GLU A 24 -25.59 19.89 -9.92
N HIS A 25 -24.64 20.55 -10.58
CA HIS A 25 -23.51 21.18 -9.90
C HIS A 25 -23.99 22.37 -9.06
N CYS A 26 -23.60 22.37 -7.79
CA CYS A 26 -23.84 23.47 -6.85
C CYS A 26 -22.66 24.43 -6.89
N THR A 27 -22.92 25.73 -6.87
CA THR A 27 -21.92 26.80 -6.83
C THR A 27 -21.71 27.36 -5.43
N THR A 28 -22.68 27.14 -4.53
CA THR A 28 -22.64 27.58 -3.14
C THR A 28 -22.89 26.42 -2.17
N MET A 29 -22.47 26.58 -0.92
CA MET A 29 -22.76 25.61 0.14
C MET A 29 -24.26 25.52 0.46
N ASP A 30 -25.02 26.60 0.29
CA ASP A 30 -26.48 26.57 0.52
C ASP A 30 -27.20 25.75 -0.56
N GLU A 31 -26.84 25.94 -1.83
CA GLU A 31 -27.33 25.09 -2.93
C GLU A 31 -26.99 23.61 -2.68
N MET A 32 -25.78 23.33 -2.17
CA MET A 32 -25.38 21.98 -1.82
C MET A 32 -26.24 21.40 -0.69
N ARG A 33 -26.55 22.17 0.36
CA ARG A 33 -27.41 21.71 1.46
C ARG A 33 -28.81 21.36 0.98
N ASP A 34 -29.39 22.18 0.10
CA ASP A 34 -30.70 21.93 -0.49
C ASP A 34 -30.68 20.68 -1.39
N TYR A 35 -29.64 20.55 -2.22
CA TYR A 35 -29.41 19.37 -3.07
C TYR A 35 -29.29 18.08 -2.24
N CYS A 36 -28.47 18.08 -1.19
CA CYS A 36 -28.30 16.94 -0.30
C CYS A 36 -29.59 16.59 0.43
N SER A 37 -30.34 17.59 0.89
CA SER A 37 -31.63 17.39 1.56
C SER A 37 -32.63 16.69 0.63
N ARG A 38 -32.70 17.10 -0.64
CA ARG A 38 -33.54 16.45 -1.66
C ARG A 38 -33.12 15.00 -1.89
N LEU A 39 -31.85 14.74 -2.15
CA LEU A 39 -31.36 13.37 -2.41
C LEU A 39 -31.63 12.42 -1.23
N ARG A 40 -31.51 12.90 0.01
CA ARG A 40 -31.82 12.11 1.21
C ARG A 40 -33.30 11.79 1.33
N LEU A 41 -34.19 12.73 0.97
CA LEU A 41 -35.64 12.47 0.91
C LEU A 41 -35.99 11.43 -0.17
N GLU A 42 -35.21 11.36 -1.24
CA GLU A 42 -35.30 10.33 -2.29
C GLU A 42 -34.68 8.98 -1.86
N GLY A 43 -34.08 8.90 -0.67
CA GLY A 43 -33.50 7.67 -0.11
C GLY A 43 -32.07 7.38 -0.54
N HIS A 44 -31.36 8.35 -1.12
CA HIS A 44 -29.96 8.19 -1.50
C HIS A 44 -29.02 8.26 -0.30
N VAL A 45 -28.01 7.39 -0.31
CA VAL A 45 -26.87 7.45 0.62
C VAL A 45 -25.81 8.36 0.02
N LEU A 46 -25.43 9.40 0.77
CA LEU A 46 -24.53 10.45 0.29
C LEU A 46 -23.07 10.15 0.61
N ALA A 47 -22.19 10.53 -0.32
CA ALA A 47 -20.75 10.33 -0.24
C ALA A 47 -19.96 11.61 -0.53
N ALA A 48 -18.76 11.70 0.06
CA ALA A 48 -17.75 12.70 -0.25
C ALA A 48 -16.45 12.03 -0.69
N ASP A 49 -15.71 12.65 -1.61
CA ASP A 49 -14.38 12.23 -2.06
C ASP A 49 -13.35 13.35 -1.82
N LEU A 50 -12.40 13.10 -0.92
CA LEU A 50 -11.32 14.03 -0.59
C LEU A 50 -10.05 13.63 -1.34
N PHE A 51 -9.30 14.61 -1.84
CA PHE A 51 -8.20 14.37 -2.77
C PHE A 51 -8.71 13.62 -4.02
N ALA A 52 -9.90 14.01 -4.50
CA ALA A 52 -10.69 13.24 -5.45
C ALA A 52 -10.01 13.02 -6.81
N GLY A 53 -9.06 13.88 -7.19
CA GLY A 53 -8.50 13.93 -8.52
C GLY A 53 -9.61 14.06 -9.57
N ALA A 54 -9.51 13.28 -10.65
CA ALA A 54 -10.57 13.24 -11.66
C ALA A 54 -11.84 12.49 -11.19
N GLY A 55 -11.89 11.96 -9.97
CA GLY A 55 -13.04 11.22 -9.43
C GLY A 55 -13.05 9.75 -9.79
N GLY A 56 -11.87 9.09 -9.75
CA GLY A 56 -11.79 7.65 -9.98
C GLY A 56 -12.52 6.84 -8.89
N ILE A 57 -12.36 7.22 -7.62
CA ILE A 57 -13.11 6.62 -6.51
C ILE A 57 -14.57 7.07 -6.55
N SER A 58 -14.81 8.37 -6.76
CA SER A 58 -16.16 8.93 -6.96
C SER A 58 -17.00 8.15 -7.97
N LEU A 59 -16.42 7.79 -9.13
CA LEU A 59 -17.12 6.99 -10.12
C LEU A 59 -17.46 5.59 -9.62
N GLY A 60 -16.52 4.94 -8.91
CA GLY A 60 -16.79 3.64 -8.29
C GLY A 60 -17.91 3.71 -7.24
N LEU A 61 -17.99 4.79 -6.48
CA LEU A 61 -19.05 5.03 -5.49
C LEU A 61 -20.42 5.19 -6.15
N GLU A 62 -20.53 6.01 -7.21
CA GLU A 62 -21.77 6.17 -7.99
C GLU A 62 -22.23 4.84 -8.62
N GLU A 63 -21.29 4.06 -9.16
CA GLU A 63 -21.59 2.74 -9.75
C GLU A 63 -22.08 1.73 -8.71
N ALA A 64 -21.64 1.85 -7.46
CA ALA A 64 -22.14 1.05 -6.34
C ALA A 64 -23.49 1.55 -5.77
N GLY A 65 -24.03 2.66 -6.30
CA GLY A 65 -25.33 3.22 -5.92
C GLY A 65 -25.29 4.32 -4.86
N PHE A 66 -24.11 4.79 -4.44
CA PHE A 66 -23.98 5.98 -3.61
C PHE A 66 -24.13 7.26 -4.45
N LYS A 67 -24.41 8.40 -3.80
CA LYS A 67 -24.40 9.71 -4.45
C LYS A 67 -23.25 10.57 -3.98
N VAL A 68 -22.30 10.84 -4.85
CA VAL A 68 -21.15 11.71 -4.55
C VAL A 68 -21.61 13.15 -4.67
N VAL A 69 -21.64 13.85 -3.54
CA VAL A 69 -22.16 15.23 -3.44
C VAL A 69 -21.09 16.26 -3.09
N LEU A 70 -19.90 15.80 -2.68
CA LEU A 70 -18.77 16.65 -2.33
C LEU A 70 -17.47 16.07 -2.89
N GLY A 71 -16.77 16.85 -3.71
CA GLY A 71 -15.42 16.55 -4.19
C GLY A 71 -14.44 17.66 -3.80
N VAL A 72 -13.32 17.32 -3.17
CA VAL A 72 -12.28 18.29 -2.79
C VAL A 72 -10.93 17.92 -3.37
N ASP A 73 -10.32 18.80 -4.17
CA ASP A 73 -8.95 18.60 -4.67
C ASP A 73 -8.28 19.94 -5.01
N HIS A 74 -7.05 20.17 -4.56
CA HIS A 74 -6.31 21.40 -4.88
C HIS A 74 -5.97 21.57 -6.38
N TYR A 75 -6.02 20.50 -7.18
CA TYR A 75 -5.67 20.56 -8.59
C TYR A 75 -6.86 21.00 -9.44
N VAL A 76 -6.86 22.27 -9.84
CA VAL A 76 -7.99 22.94 -10.54
C VAL A 76 -8.52 22.16 -11.75
N GLU A 77 -7.67 21.57 -12.58
CA GLU A 77 -8.13 20.78 -13.73
C GLU A 77 -8.85 19.50 -13.31
N ALA A 78 -8.42 18.87 -12.21
CA ALA A 78 -9.12 17.73 -11.63
C ALA A 78 -10.49 18.14 -11.06
N VAL A 79 -10.57 19.28 -10.35
CA VAL A 79 -11.86 19.82 -9.86
C VAL A 79 -12.82 20.10 -11.00
N LYS A 80 -12.32 20.66 -12.11
CA LYS A 80 -13.14 20.91 -13.32
C LYS A 80 -13.58 19.62 -14.01
N THR A 81 -12.77 18.56 -13.97
CA THR A 81 -13.19 17.23 -14.42
C THR A 81 -14.25 16.64 -13.49
N HIS A 82 -14.03 16.70 -12.18
CA HIS A 82 -14.93 16.17 -11.16
C HIS A 82 -16.31 16.84 -11.24
N ARG A 83 -16.36 18.18 -11.25
CA ARG A 83 -17.63 18.93 -11.33
C ARG A 83 -18.44 18.68 -12.61
N HIS A 84 -17.81 18.18 -13.67
CA HIS A 84 -18.50 17.83 -14.91
C HIS A 84 -19.21 16.48 -14.79
N HIS A 85 -18.56 15.51 -14.14
CA HIS A 85 -19.05 14.13 -14.05
C HIS A 85 -19.95 13.87 -12.85
N PHE A 86 -19.82 14.68 -11.79
CA PHE A 86 -20.56 14.49 -10.54
C PHE A 86 -21.33 15.77 -10.19
N GLY A 87 -22.57 15.59 -9.72
CA GLY A 87 -23.38 16.67 -9.17
C GLY A 87 -22.84 17.17 -7.82
N GLY A 88 -23.60 18.06 -7.19
CA GLY A 88 -23.21 18.64 -5.91
C GLY A 88 -22.01 19.58 -6.03
N PHE A 89 -21.19 19.65 -5.00
CA PHE A 89 -20.17 20.69 -4.83
C PHE A 89 -18.76 20.15 -5.05
N SER A 90 -18.02 20.74 -5.98
CA SER A 90 -16.62 20.39 -6.25
C SER A 90 -15.76 21.63 -6.02
N THR A 91 -14.74 21.53 -5.17
CA THR A 91 -13.97 22.69 -4.70
C THR A 91 -12.48 22.41 -4.60
N ASP A 92 -11.68 23.47 -4.68
CA ASP A 92 -10.21 23.45 -4.61
C ASP A 92 -9.65 23.79 -3.22
N TRP A 93 -10.46 23.61 -2.17
CA TRP A 93 -10.04 23.87 -0.79
C TRP A 93 -8.81 23.06 -0.40
N ASP A 94 -7.83 23.76 0.20
CA ASP A 94 -6.59 23.16 0.66
C ASP A 94 -6.80 22.44 1.98
N LEU A 95 -6.82 21.11 1.94
CA LEU A 95 -6.95 20.23 3.11
C LEU A 95 -5.70 20.21 4.01
N ALA A 96 -4.67 21.01 3.72
CA ALA A 96 -3.58 21.28 4.64
C ALA A 96 -3.93 22.32 5.71
N THR A 97 -5.02 23.09 5.55
CA THR A 97 -5.40 24.15 6.49
C THR A 97 -6.50 23.72 7.45
N GLU A 98 -6.41 24.18 8.71
CA GLU A 98 -7.42 23.91 9.73
C GLU A 98 -8.80 24.44 9.33
N GLU A 99 -8.86 25.63 8.71
CA GLU A 99 -10.11 26.24 8.23
C GLU A 99 -10.84 25.33 7.23
N SER A 100 -10.12 24.76 6.25
CA SER A 100 -10.72 23.84 5.27
C SER A 100 -11.18 22.55 5.93
N ILE A 101 -10.39 22.00 6.86
CA ILE A 101 -10.72 20.78 7.60
C ILE A 101 -12.03 20.95 8.38
N VAL A 102 -12.15 22.04 9.14
CA VAL A 102 -13.36 22.37 9.90
C VAL A 102 -14.55 22.51 8.96
N ARG A 103 -14.38 23.31 7.89
CA ARG A 103 -15.45 23.59 6.93
C ARG A 103 -15.98 22.33 6.25
N VAL A 104 -15.10 21.45 5.79
CA VAL A 104 -15.49 20.18 5.16
C VAL A 104 -16.23 19.28 6.14
N ALA A 105 -15.72 19.15 7.36
CA ALA A 105 -16.34 18.29 8.37
C ALA A 105 -17.73 18.78 8.80
N GLU A 106 -17.91 20.09 8.93
CA GLU A 106 -19.21 20.72 9.22
C GLU A 106 -20.20 20.50 8.07
N LEU A 107 -19.77 20.77 6.84
CA LEU A 107 -20.60 20.59 5.65
C LEU A 107 -21.05 19.13 5.48
N MET A 108 -20.17 18.18 5.75
CA MET A 108 -20.52 16.75 5.76
C MET A 108 -21.61 16.41 6.77
N LYS A 109 -21.54 16.96 7.99
CA LYS A 109 -22.57 16.75 9.03
C LYS A 109 -23.90 17.33 8.62
N GLU A 110 -23.89 18.60 8.19
CA GLU A 110 -25.10 19.32 7.81
C GLU A 110 -25.81 18.65 6.64
N CYS A 111 -25.04 18.17 5.66
CA CYS A 111 -25.58 17.47 4.50
C CYS A 111 -25.98 16.02 4.79
N GLY A 112 -25.55 15.44 5.92
CA GLY A 112 -25.78 14.03 6.24
C GLY A 112 -25.00 13.08 5.33
N ILE A 113 -23.72 13.39 5.09
CA ILE A 113 -22.82 12.54 4.29
C ILE A 113 -22.39 11.33 5.12
N GLU A 114 -22.66 10.14 4.61
CA GLU A 114 -22.46 8.87 5.33
C GLU A 114 -21.20 8.14 4.89
N ILE A 115 -20.74 8.36 3.65
CA ILE A 115 -19.54 7.72 3.11
C ILE A 115 -18.46 8.78 2.87
N LEU A 116 -17.26 8.55 3.41
CA LEU A 116 -16.09 9.39 3.10
C LEU A 116 -15.03 8.57 2.39
N ALA A 117 -14.70 8.94 1.16
CA ALA A 117 -13.56 8.44 0.44
C ALA A 117 -12.41 9.45 0.44
N GLY A 118 -11.17 8.96 0.29
CA GLY A 118 -10.08 9.81 -0.16
C GLY A 118 -8.74 9.09 -0.34
N GLY A 119 -7.86 9.72 -1.12
CA GLY A 119 -6.48 9.28 -1.35
C GLY A 119 -5.46 10.33 -0.91
N PRO A 120 -5.23 10.54 0.40
CA PRO A 120 -4.26 11.52 0.88
C PRO A 120 -2.89 11.28 0.24
N PRO A 121 -2.26 12.31 -0.37
CA PRO A 121 -1.06 12.11 -1.17
C PRO A 121 0.13 11.68 -0.32
N CYS A 122 0.68 10.51 -0.64
CA CYS A 122 1.80 9.89 0.07
C CYS A 122 3.13 10.09 -0.67
N GLN A 123 3.24 11.14 -1.49
CA GLN A 123 4.43 11.43 -2.31
C GLN A 123 5.75 11.55 -1.53
N PRO A 124 5.78 12.01 -0.26
CA PRO A 124 7.02 12.01 0.54
C PRO A 124 7.59 10.62 0.85
N PHE A 125 6.77 9.58 0.70
CA PHE A 125 6.95 8.27 1.33
C PHE A 125 7.21 7.14 0.29
N SER A 126 6.68 7.29 -0.94
CA SER A 126 6.99 6.37 -2.06
C SER A 126 8.50 6.28 -2.37
N LYS A 127 8.99 5.12 -2.84
CA LYS A 127 10.42 4.93 -3.23
C LYS A 127 10.92 5.98 -4.23
N ALA A 128 10.10 6.32 -5.21
CA ALA A 128 10.42 7.35 -6.21
C ALA A 128 10.46 8.77 -5.59
N GLY A 129 9.53 9.05 -4.67
CA GLY A 129 9.47 10.29 -3.90
C GLY A 129 10.67 10.46 -2.97
N ARG A 130 11.06 9.42 -2.23
CA ARG A 130 12.22 9.42 -1.32
C ARG A 130 13.52 9.75 -2.04
N ASN A 131 13.79 9.11 -3.18
CA ASN A 131 15.01 9.39 -3.95
C ASN A 131 15.04 10.82 -4.51
N GLY A 132 13.89 11.32 -5.00
CA GLY A 132 13.76 12.69 -5.49
C GLY A 132 13.87 13.75 -4.39
N ILE A 133 13.23 13.53 -3.24
CA ILE A 133 13.23 14.44 -2.09
C ILE A 133 14.59 14.48 -1.43
N ARG A 134 15.22 13.33 -1.19
CA ARG A 134 16.57 13.25 -0.62
C ARG A 134 17.58 14.02 -1.47
N HIS A 135 17.53 13.85 -2.80
CA HIS A 135 18.40 14.59 -3.72
C HIS A 135 18.18 16.12 -3.68
N LEU A 136 16.93 16.57 -3.51
CA LEU A 136 16.58 17.99 -3.44
C LEU A 136 16.94 18.62 -2.09
N VAL A 137 16.77 17.88 -0.99
CA VAL A 137 17.17 18.29 0.37
C VAL A 137 18.70 18.34 0.49
N GLU A 138 19.42 17.34 -0.02
CA GLU A 138 20.90 17.33 -0.06
C GLU A 138 21.47 18.49 -0.89
N LYS A 139 20.71 19.01 -1.85
CA LYS A 139 21.06 20.20 -2.66
C LYS A 139 20.56 21.52 -2.08
N GLY A 140 19.89 21.51 -0.92
CA GLY A 140 19.31 22.71 -0.30
C GLY A 140 18.18 23.37 -1.12
N LEU A 141 17.62 22.66 -2.11
CA LEU A 141 16.57 23.16 -3.00
C LEU A 141 15.16 22.91 -2.43
N ARG A 142 15.06 22.26 -1.27
CA ARG A 142 13.81 21.90 -0.61
C ARG A 142 14.01 21.77 0.90
N GLU A 143 13.04 22.24 1.68
CA GLU A 143 13.03 22.07 3.15
C GLU A 143 12.89 20.59 3.55
N ALA A 144 13.44 20.24 4.72
CA ALA A 144 13.45 18.86 5.21
C ALA A 144 12.06 18.33 5.61
N HIS A 145 11.10 19.21 5.89
CA HIS A 145 9.73 18.85 6.30
C HIS A 145 8.72 19.18 5.20
N ASP A 146 8.16 18.16 4.55
CA ASP A 146 7.10 18.32 3.54
C ASP A 146 5.75 18.30 4.24
N GLN A 147 5.00 19.42 4.26
CA GLN A 147 3.66 19.53 4.88
C GLN A 147 2.67 18.46 4.37
N ARG A 148 2.90 17.91 3.17
CA ARG A 148 2.10 16.81 2.62
C ARG A 148 2.27 15.49 3.39
N ARG A 149 3.28 15.38 4.26
CA ARG A 149 3.46 14.24 5.17
C ARG A 149 2.31 14.08 6.17
N ASP A 150 1.57 15.15 6.45
CA ASP A 150 0.53 15.17 7.49
C ASP A 150 -0.89 15.17 6.94
N LEU A 151 -1.10 15.09 5.61
CA LEU A 151 -2.45 15.14 5.02
C LEU A 151 -3.34 13.95 5.39
N TRP A 152 -2.74 12.83 5.82
CA TRP A 152 -3.50 11.73 6.41
C TRP A 152 -4.09 12.12 7.79
N ARG A 153 -3.43 13.01 8.55
CA ARG A 153 -3.97 13.56 9.79
C ARG A 153 -5.15 14.48 9.50
N SER A 154 -5.06 15.31 8.46
CA SER A 154 -6.20 16.12 8.01
C SER A 154 -7.41 15.25 7.68
N TYR A 155 -7.19 14.13 6.98
CA TYR A 155 -8.24 13.16 6.67
C TYR A 155 -8.87 12.57 7.94
N LEU A 156 -8.05 12.11 8.90
CA LEU A 156 -8.54 11.57 10.17
C LEU A 156 -9.23 12.61 11.04
N GLU A 157 -8.79 13.86 11.03
CA GLU A 157 -9.44 14.96 11.75
C GLU A 157 -10.84 15.23 11.19
N ILE A 158 -11.00 15.18 9.85
CA ILE A 158 -12.32 15.23 9.21
C ILE A 158 -13.17 14.04 9.63
N VAL A 159 -12.63 12.82 9.66
CA VAL A 159 -13.34 11.60 10.12
C VAL A 159 -13.78 11.72 11.58
N SER A 160 -12.88 12.19 12.44
CA SER A 160 -13.13 12.39 13.88
C SER A 160 -14.27 13.38 14.10
N ARG A 161 -14.25 14.50 13.37
CA ARG A 161 -15.29 15.51 13.44
C ARG A 161 -16.58 15.03 12.81
N ALA A 162 -16.58 14.69 11.53
CA ALA A 162 -17.77 14.40 10.71
C ALA A 162 -18.46 13.07 11.06
N ARG A 163 -17.69 12.09 11.58
CA ARG A 163 -18.19 10.77 11.99
C ARG A 163 -19.01 10.05 10.90
N PRO A 164 -18.51 9.89 9.65
CA PRO A 164 -19.22 9.13 8.60
C PRO A 164 -19.52 7.69 9.03
N ALA A 165 -20.52 7.05 8.42
CA ALA A 165 -20.87 5.66 8.69
C ALA A 165 -19.79 4.69 8.18
N ALA A 166 -19.24 4.96 7.00
CA ALA A 166 -18.12 4.22 6.44
C ALA A 166 -17.06 5.15 5.82
N ILE A 167 -15.81 4.71 5.85
CA ILE A 167 -14.70 5.40 5.20
C ILE A 167 -13.93 4.49 4.25
N ILE A 168 -13.39 5.06 3.18
CA ILE A 168 -12.47 4.43 2.24
C ILE A 168 -11.24 5.31 2.13
N MET A 169 -10.08 4.76 2.50
CA MET A 169 -8.81 5.43 2.28
C MET A 169 -7.97 4.61 1.31
N GLU A 170 -7.51 5.25 0.23
CA GLU A 170 -6.56 4.66 -0.71
C GLU A 170 -5.14 5.19 -0.47
N ASN A 171 -4.15 4.32 -0.64
CA ASN A 171 -2.75 4.71 -0.68
C ASN A 171 -1.87 3.74 -1.48
N VAL A 172 -0.59 4.10 -1.64
CA VAL A 172 0.45 3.24 -2.22
C VAL A 172 0.80 2.09 -1.27
N PRO A 173 1.16 0.90 -1.82
CA PRO A 173 1.55 -0.24 -0.99
C PRO A 173 2.75 0.03 -0.08
N ASP A 174 3.69 0.91 -0.49
CA ASP A 174 4.89 1.19 0.29
C ASP A 174 4.60 1.64 1.74
N MET A 175 3.46 2.31 1.99
CA MET A 175 3.00 2.70 3.34
C MET A 175 2.81 1.50 4.28
N ALA A 176 2.52 0.31 3.74
CA ALA A 176 2.38 -0.93 4.48
C ALA A 176 3.64 -1.83 4.44
N LEU A 177 4.65 -1.49 3.62
CA LEU A 177 5.77 -2.39 3.31
C LEU A 177 7.12 -1.93 3.83
N ASP A 178 7.26 -0.65 4.12
CA ASP A 178 8.52 -0.05 4.55
C ASP A 178 8.50 0.41 6.02
N GLU A 179 9.51 1.16 6.45
CA GLU A 179 9.63 1.79 7.79
C GLU A 179 8.40 2.64 8.18
N GLU A 180 7.53 2.97 7.23
CA GLU A 180 6.34 3.82 7.39
C GLU A 180 5.09 3.04 7.84
N MET A 181 5.19 1.75 8.15
CA MET A 181 4.05 0.98 8.67
C MET A 181 3.51 1.55 9.99
N PHE A 182 4.29 2.38 10.69
CA PHE A 182 3.79 3.14 11.83
C PHE A 182 2.60 4.03 11.45
N ILE A 183 2.61 4.67 10.28
CA ILE A 183 1.54 5.59 9.87
C ILE A 183 0.23 4.81 9.80
N LEU A 184 0.24 3.67 9.09
CA LEU A 184 -0.93 2.79 8.99
C LEU A 184 -1.39 2.31 10.37
N ARG A 185 -0.48 1.90 11.25
CA ARG A 185 -0.80 1.46 12.62
C ARG A 185 -1.42 2.59 13.45
N SER A 186 -0.90 3.82 13.33
CA SER A 186 -1.46 5.01 13.98
C SER A 186 -2.88 5.29 13.47
N MET A 187 -3.11 5.24 12.16
CA MET A 187 -4.45 5.43 11.60
C MET A 187 -5.45 4.39 12.12
N ILE A 188 -5.05 3.11 12.14
CA ILE A 188 -5.90 2.02 12.66
C ILE A 188 -6.23 2.27 14.13
N GLU A 189 -5.23 2.57 14.96
CA GLU A 189 -5.43 2.83 16.40
C GLU A 189 -6.34 4.05 16.63
N GLU A 190 -6.11 5.16 15.93
CA GLU A 190 -6.95 6.36 16.04
C GLU A 190 -8.41 6.08 15.62
N LEU A 191 -8.62 5.34 14.53
CA LEU A 191 -9.96 4.95 14.08
C LEU A 191 -10.65 3.98 15.05
N GLU A 192 -9.93 3.00 15.59
CA GLU A 192 -10.47 2.07 16.59
C GLU A 192 -10.80 2.79 17.92
N GLN A 193 -10.00 3.78 18.34
CA GLN A 193 -10.31 4.64 19.50
C GLN A 193 -11.55 5.50 19.26
N LEU A 194 -11.78 5.90 18.01
CA LEU A 194 -13.00 6.53 17.55
C LEU A 194 -14.18 5.52 17.45
N GLY A 195 -13.95 4.23 17.70
CA GLY A 195 -14.99 3.19 17.69
C GLY A 195 -15.26 2.56 16.32
N TYR A 196 -14.44 2.83 15.31
CA TYR A 196 -14.59 2.18 14.01
C TYR A 196 -14.04 0.75 14.03
N SER A 197 -14.71 -0.18 13.34
CA SER A 197 -14.07 -1.42 12.92
C SER A 197 -13.22 -1.15 11.67
N VAL A 198 -11.93 -1.47 11.71
CA VAL A 198 -10.99 -1.18 10.63
C VAL A 198 -10.55 -2.45 9.90
N TYR A 199 -10.44 -2.35 8.58
CA TYR A 199 -10.01 -3.39 7.65
C TYR A 199 -9.09 -2.82 6.59
N GLU A 200 -7.91 -3.42 6.41
CA GLU A 200 -6.94 -2.98 5.42
C GLU A 200 -6.41 -4.13 4.56
N LYS A 201 -6.07 -3.86 3.29
CA LYS A 201 -5.55 -4.86 2.36
C LYS A 201 -4.76 -4.22 1.24
N VAL A 202 -3.64 -4.84 0.87
CA VAL A 202 -2.99 -4.56 -0.42
C VAL A 202 -3.70 -5.38 -1.49
N ILE A 203 -4.38 -4.69 -2.39
CA ILE A 203 -5.11 -5.29 -3.49
C ILE A 203 -4.28 -5.24 -4.78
N GLU A 204 -4.49 -6.25 -5.63
CA GLU A 204 -4.04 -6.23 -7.02
C GLU A 204 -5.22 -5.87 -7.91
N THR A 205 -5.17 -4.72 -8.56
CA THR A 205 -6.32 -4.18 -9.31
C THR A 205 -6.75 -5.05 -10.49
N TRP A 206 -5.85 -5.86 -11.07
CA TRP A 206 -6.21 -6.81 -12.13
C TRP A 206 -7.24 -7.86 -11.68
N ARG A 207 -7.26 -8.20 -10.38
CA ARG A 207 -8.28 -9.07 -9.79
C ARG A 207 -9.67 -8.44 -9.81
N TYR A 208 -9.79 -7.15 -10.11
CA TYR A 208 -11.05 -6.44 -10.27
C TYR A 208 -11.30 -6.05 -11.74
N GLY A 209 -10.65 -6.75 -12.69
CA GLY A 209 -10.87 -6.56 -14.12
C GLY A 209 -10.19 -5.31 -14.70
N VAL A 210 -9.18 -4.79 -14.01
CA VAL A 210 -8.34 -3.68 -14.50
C VAL A 210 -7.16 -4.26 -15.32
N PRO A 211 -6.98 -3.88 -16.60
CA PRO A 211 -5.97 -4.49 -17.48
C PRO A 211 -4.54 -3.96 -17.23
N GLN A 212 -4.14 -3.86 -15.96
CA GLN A 212 -2.79 -3.44 -15.57
C GLN A 212 -2.31 -4.12 -14.28
N THR A 213 -1.00 -4.22 -14.14
CA THR A 213 -0.33 -4.58 -12.89
C THR A 213 -0.24 -3.34 -11.99
N ARG A 214 -1.26 -3.08 -11.17
CA ARG A 214 -1.26 -1.98 -10.17
C ARG A 214 -1.71 -2.52 -8.81
N GLN A 215 -0.88 -2.31 -7.80
CA GLN A 215 -1.18 -2.61 -6.41
C GLN A 215 -1.58 -1.35 -5.64
N ARG A 216 -2.53 -1.47 -4.71
CA ARG A 216 -2.96 -0.40 -3.82
C ARG A 216 -3.26 -0.90 -2.42
N LEU A 217 -2.87 -0.11 -1.42
CA LEU A 217 -3.32 -0.30 -0.06
C LEU A 217 -4.66 0.38 0.09
N ILE A 218 -5.67 -0.38 0.50
CA ILE A 218 -7.01 0.14 0.79
C ILE A 218 -7.28 -0.10 2.26
N LEU A 219 -7.76 0.93 2.95
CA LEU A 219 -8.32 0.86 4.29
C LEU A 219 -9.81 1.19 4.20
N VAL A 220 -10.64 0.34 4.79
CA VAL A 220 -12.07 0.53 4.96
C VAL A 220 -12.36 0.52 6.46
N ALA A 221 -13.19 1.43 6.94
CA ALA A 221 -13.63 1.37 8.33
C ALA A 221 -15.10 1.74 8.51
N PHE A 222 -15.75 1.18 9.53
CA PHE A 222 -17.18 1.35 9.81
C PHE A 222 -17.42 1.80 11.26
N ARG A 223 -18.18 2.88 11.45
CA ARG A 223 -18.37 3.52 12.76
C ARG A 223 -19.09 2.63 13.79
N ASP A 224 -20.00 1.79 13.31
CA ASP A 224 -20.88 0.99 14.17
C ASP A 224 -20.38 -0.48 14.27
N GLY A 225 -19.08 -0.66 14.06
CA GLY A 225 -18.40 -1.94 14.30
C GLY A 225 -18.74 -3.04 13.29
N HIS A 226 -19.29 -2.73 12.11
CA HIS A 226 -19.67 -3.74 11.12
C HIS A 226 -18.53 -4.68 10.75
N GLU A 227 -18.87 -5.94 10.47
CA GLU A 227 -17.93 -6.93 9.95
C GLU A 227 -17.86 -6.90 8.43
N PHE A 228 -16.68 -6.60 7.91
CA PHE A 228 -16.44 -6.43 6.47
C PHE A 228 -15.79 -7.65 5.83
N ALA A 229 -16.32 -8.05 4.68
CA ALA A 229 -15.71 -9.03 3.81
C ALA A 229 -15.20 -8.36 2.53
N TRP A 230 -13.93 -8.60 2.19
CA TRP A 230 -13.37 -8.11 0.94
C TRP A 230 -14.06 -8.74 -0.27
N PRO A 231 -14.33 -7.98 -1.34
CA PRO A 231 -14.90 -8.53 -2.57
C PRO A 231 -13.98 -9.60 -3.17
N GLU A 232 -14.59 -10.66 -3.69
CA GLU A 232 -13.88 -11.69 -4.43
C GLU A 232 -13.30 -11.12 -5.74
N GLY A 233 -12.15 -11.65 -6.14
CA GLY A 233 -11.48 -11.24 -7.37
C GLY A 233 -11.82 -12.14 -8.55
N PHE A 234 -11.78 -11.59 -9.76
CA PHE A 234 -11.78 -12.35 -11.00
C PHE A 234 -10.56 -13.29 -11.08
N ASN A 235 -10.80 -14.49 -11.63
CA ASN A 235 -9.76 -15.50 -11.81
C ASN A 235 -8.99 -15.35 -13.13
N LYS A 236 -9.54 -14.61 -14.11
CA LYS A 236 -8.92 -14.38 -15.42
C LYS A 236 -8.59 -12.89 -15.60
N PRO A 237 -7.34 -12.53 -15.88
CA PRO A 237 -6.98 -11.14 -16.16
C PRO A 237 -7.57 -10.68 -17.51
N VAL A 238 -7.85 -9.39 -17.61
CA VAL A 238 -8.13 -8.73 -18.89
C VAL A 238 -6.79 -8.32 -19.48
N SER A 239 -6.38 -8.92 -20.60
CA SER A 239 -5.14 -8.53 -21.29
C SER A 239 -5.23 -7.11 -21.83
N LEU A 240 -4.07 -6.50 -22.11
CA LEU A 240 -4.00 -5.19 -22.74
C LEU A 240 -4.75 -5.17 -24.08
N TRP A 241 -4.59 -6.20 -24.92
CA TRP A 241 -5.29 -6.26 -26.20
C TRP A 241 -6.79 -6.36 -26.07
N ASN A 242 -7.28 -7.12 -25.07
CA ASN A 242 -8.71 -7.17 -24.78
C ASN A 242 -9.28 -5.83 -24.32
N ALA A 243 -8.43 -4.91 -23.85
CA ALA A 243 -8.82 -3.57 -23.47
C ALA A 243 -8.81 -2.60 -24.65
N ILE A 244 -7.72 -2.54 -25.43
CA ILE A 244 -7.51 -1.45 -26.41
C ILE A 244 -7.43 -1.91 -27.88
N GLY A 245 -7.41 -3.21 -28.14
CA GLY A 245 -7.04 -3.77 -29.44
C GLY A 245 -8.00 -3.47 -30.59
N GLU A 246 -9.23 -3.05 -30.29
CA GLU A 246 -10.22 -2.66 -31.29
C GLU A 246 -10.19 -1.15 -31.60
N MET A 247 -9.41 -0.36 -30.85
CA MET A 247 -9.32 1.07 -31.12
C MET A 247 -8.67 1.34 -32.49
N PRO A 248 -9.17 2.34 -33.25
CA PRO A 248 -8.62 2.71 -34.55
C PRO A 248 -7.14 3.12 -34.44
N ALA A 249 -6.34 2.73 -35.42
CA ALA A 249 -4.93 3.11 -35.48
C ALA A 249 -4.77 4.63 -35.65
N VAL A 250 -3.75 5.18 -35.00
CA VAL A 250 -3.38 6.60 -35.11
C VAL A 250 -1.87 6.76 -35.14
N GLU A 251 -1.39 7.73 -35.90
CA GLU A 251 0.04 8.03 -36.00
C GLU A 251 0.57 8.77 -34.76
N GLY A 252 1.89 8.73 -34.57
CA GLY A 252 2.56 9.50 -33.53
C GLY A 252 2.27 11.01 -33.68
N GLY A 253 1.66 11.62 -32.67
CA GLY A 253 1.27 13.04 -32.71
C GLY A 253 -0.12 13.30 -33.26
N TRP A 254 -0.92 12.27 -33.55
CA TRP A 254 -2.26 12.43 -34.08
C TRP A 254 -3.16 13.31 -33.20
N ARG A 255 -4.00 14.13 -33.84
CA ARG A 255 -5.00 15.01 -33.24
C ARG A 255 -6.30 14.88 -34.03
N PRO A 256 -7.46 14.93 -33.37
CA PRO A 256 -8.72 14.93 -34.09
C PRO A 256 -8.96 16.28 -34.78
N GLU A 257 -9.63 16.24 -35.92
CA GLU A 257 -10.27 17.42 -36.50
C GLU A 257 -11.39 17.91 -35.56
N GLY A 258 -11.58 19.23 -35.44
CA GLY A 258 -12.52 19.80 -34.46
C GLY A 258 -11.94 20.01 -33.05
N GLY A 259 -10.64 19.72 -32.84
CA GLY A 259 -9.94 20.07 -31.62
C GLY A 259 -10.50 19.39 -30.38
N ALA A 260 -10.98 20.16 -29.40
CA ALA A 260 -11.47 19.64 -28.12
C ALA A 260 -12.74 18.79 -28.23
N GLN A 261 -13.54 19.00 -29.28
CA GLN A 261 -14.76 18.23 -29.56
C GLN A 261 -14.55 17.18 -30.66
N GLY A 262 -13.31 17.08 -31.15
CA GLY A 262 -12.94 16.13 -32.18
C GLY A 262 -12.90 14.69 -31.68
N TRP A 263 -13.18 13.76 -32.58
CA TRP A 263 -13.23 12.33 -32.31
C TRP A 263 -12.64 11.53 -33.47
N LYS A 264 -12.34 10.25 -33.23
CA LYS A 264 -11.96 9.27 -34.26
C LYS A 264 -13.10 8.27 -34.47
N GLU A 265 -13.33 7.88 -35.72
CA GLU A 265 -14.31 6.85 -36.07
C GLU A 265 -13.98 5.53 -35.37
N TYR A 266 -15.00 4.94 -34.75
CA TYR A 266 -14.95 3.72 -33.98
C TYR A 266 -16.00 2.75 -34.52
N ASP A 267 -15.61 1.50 -34.73
CA ASP A 267 -16.50 0.47 -35.26
C ASP A 267 -17.39 -0.09 -34.14
N GLU A 268 -16.98 -1.20 -33.51
CA GLU A 268 -17.76 -1.86 -32.47
C GLU A 268 -16.85 -2.57 -31.43
N PRO A 269 -17.33 -2.73 -30.19
CA PRO A 269 -16.59 -3.45 -29.16
C PRO A 269 -16.59 -4.96 -29.41
N LEU A 270 -15.40 -5.56 -29.45
CA LEU A 270 -15.20 -6.98 -29.73
C LEU A 270 -15.23 -7.84 -28.46
N THR A 271 -14.69 -7.34 -27.35
CA THR A 271 -14.56 -8.07 -26.09
C THR A 271 -15.61 -7.67 -25.06
N GLU A 272 -15.80 -8.50 -24.03
CA GLU A 272 -16.67 -8.18 -22.89
C GLU A 272 -16.22 -6.90 -22.17
N PHE A 273 -14.89 -6.73 -22.02
CA PHE A 273 -14.33 -5.54 -21.40
C PHE A 273 -14.62 -4.27 -22.23
N GLN A 274 -14.50 -4.34 -23.56
CA GLN A 274 -14.78 -3.21 -24.44
C GLN A 274 -16.28 -2.85 -24.43
N ARG A 275 -17.16 -3.84 -24.35
CA ARG A 275 -18.60 -3.61 -24.15
C ARG A 275 -18.88 -2.95 -22.81
N TYR A 276 -18.26 -3.46 -21.74
CA TYR A 276 -18.35 -2.87 -20.41
C TYR A 276 -17.90 -1.41 -20.42
N ILE A 277 -16.70 -1.10 -20.92
CA ILE A 277 -16.17 0.26 -20.83
C ILE A 277 -16.97 1.28 -21.66
N ARG A 278 -17.66 0.81 -22.70
CA ARG A 278 -18.55 1.63 -23.54
C ARG A 278 -20.02 1.64 -23.08
N ARG A 279 -20.38 0.96 -21.98
CA ARG A 279 -21.78 0.81 -21.49
C ARG A 279 -22.54 2.14 -21.27
N ARG A 280 -21.82 3.23 -21.08
CA ARG A 280 -22.36 4.58 -20.83
C ARG A 280 -22.30 5.52 -22.04
N VAL A 281 -21.68 5.09 -23.14
CA VAL A 281 -21.61 5.89 -24.36
C VAL A 281 -23.01 5.96 -24.96
N ALA A 282 -23.50 7.18 -25.21
CA ALA A 282 -24.81 7.39 -25.82
C ALA A 282 -24.88 6.77 -27.22
N ASP A 283 -26.06 6.32 -27.63
CA ASP A 283 -26.26 5.67 -28.94
C ASP A 283 -25.83 6.56 -30.13
N GLU A 284 -25.99 7.88 -30.00
CA GLU A 284 -25.55 8.87 -30.99
C GLU A 284 -24.03 8.99 -31.11
N ASP A 285 -23.29 8.61 -30.06
CA ASP A 285 -21.83 8.67 -29.97
C ASP A 285 -21.18 7.28 -30.11
N LYS A 286 -21.97 6.22 -30.35
CA LYS A 286 -21.46 4.84 -30.42
C LYS A 286 -20.34 4.64 -31.45
N HIS A 287 -20.33 5.45 -32.50
CA HIS A 287 -19.35 5.42 -33.59
C HIS A 287 -18.16 6.40 -33.37
N LYS A 288 -18.12 7.06 -32.21
CA LYS A 288 -17.11 8.07 -31.87
C LYS A 288 -16.19 7.56 -30.76
N LEU A 289 -14.91 7.90 -30.90
CA LEU A 289 -13.88 7.74 -29.88
C LEU A 289 -13.22 9.09 -29.59
N PHE A 290 -13.52 9.64 -28.40
CA PHE A 290 -12.94 10.89 -27.94
C PHE A 290 -11.59 10.68 -27.25
N ASP A 291 -10.78 11.75 -27.21
CA ASP A 291 -9.50 11.82 -26.51
C ASP A 291 -8.47 10.76 -26.96
N HIS A 292 -8.56 10.23 -28.18
CA HIS A 292 -7.59 9.27 -28.75
C HIS A 292 -6.29 9.96 -29.22
N ILE A 293 -5.74 10.82 -28.37
CA ILE A 293 -4.64 11.75 -28.66
C ILE A 293 -3.32 11.18 -28.14
N THR A 294 -2.27 11.19 -28.96
CA THR A 294 -0.92 10.71 -28.59
C THR A 294 0.17 11.74 -28.89
N ARG A 295 1.35 11.61 -28.29
CA ARG A 295 2.45 12.57 -28.46
C ARG A 295 3.16 12.35 -29.80
N PRO A 296 3.73 13.41 -30.42
CA PRO A 296 4.61 13.24 -31.57
C PRO A 296 5.77 12.32 -31.23
N VAL A 297 6.11 11.45 -32.16
CA VAL A 297 7.23 10.52 -32.03
C VAL A 297 8.38 11.10 -32.84
N ARG A 298 9.54 11.26 -32.22
CA ARG A 298 10.75 11.69 -32.93
C ARG A 298 11.28 10.56 -33.78
N GLU A 299 12.08 10.88 -34.78
CA GLU A 299 12.59 9.89 -35.73
C GLU A 299 13.50 8.84 -35.06
N ASP A 300 14.36 9.25 -34.12
CA ASP A 300 15.19 8.35 -33.31
C ASP A 300 14.32 7.46 -32.39
N ASP A 301 13.25 8.01 -31.81
CA ASP A 301 12.27 7.23 -31.04
C ASP A 301 11.51 6.25 -31.93
N ARG A 302 11.16 6.63 -33.15
CA ARG A 302 10.46 5.79 -34.12
C ARG A 302 11.31 4.58 -34.51
N GLU A 303 12.58 4.81 -34.88
CA GLU A 303 13.55 3.77 -35.18
C GLU A 303 13.72 2.82 -33.98
N ALA A 304 13.89 3.37 -32.77
CA ALA A 304 13.99 2.57 -31.55
C ALA A 304 12.74 1.71 -31.34
N PHE A 305 11.55 2.30 -31.45
CA PHE A 305 10.29 1.59 -31.24
C PHE A 305 10.11 0.46 -32.26
N GLU A 306 10.50 0.65 -33.52
CA GLU A 306 10.43 -0.38 -34.59
C GLU A 306 11.32 -1.60 -34.31
N LEU A 307 12.44 -1.40 -33.63
CA LEU A 307 13.35 -2.47 -33.23
C LEU A 307 12.90 -3.22 -31.96
N MET A 308 11.90 -2.71 -31.25
CA MET A 308 11.47 -3.26 -29.97
C MET A 308 10.28 -4.21 -30.11
N ASP A 309 10.32 -5.30 -29.35
CA ASP A 309 9.17 -6.11 -28.94
C ASP A 309 8.91 -5.99 -27.42
N SER A 310 7.97 -6.78 -26.88
CA SER A 310 7.64 -6.75 -25.45
C SER A 310 8.77 -7.26 -24.54
N THR A 311 9.78 -7.94 -25.08
CA THR A 311 10.92 -8.51 -24.33
C THR A 311 12.16 -7.65 -24.41
N THR A 312 12.28 -6.81 -25.43
CA THR A 312 13.42 -5.93 -25.69
C THR A 312 13.63 -4.95 -24.54
N LYS A 313 14.85 -4.90 -24.03
CA LYS A 313 15.26 -3.92 -23.02
C LYS A 313 15.89 -2.70 -23.66
N TYR A 314 15.97 -1.62 -22.91
CA TYR A 314 16.56 -0.40 -23.41
C TYR A 314 18.08 -0.54 -23.64
N SER A 315 18.77 -1.39 -22.88
CA SER A 315 20.20 -1.69 -23.10
C SER A 315 20.47 -2.46 -24.39
N ASP A 316 19.49 -3.21 -24.90
CA ASP A 316 19.59 -4.00 -26.13
C ASP A 316 19.56 -3.12 -27.41
N LEU A 317 19.13 -1.86 -27.29
CA LEU A 317 19.08 -0.94 -28.42
C LEU A 317 20.48 -0.53 -28.90
N PRO A 318 20.66 -0.24 -30.21
CA PRO A 318 21.88 0.34 -30.76
C PRO A 318 22.34 1.60 -30.01
N GLU A 319 23.65 1.77 -29.88
CA GLU A 319 24.23 2.87 -29.08
C GLU A 319 23.78 4.26 -29.53
N HIS A 320 23.58 4.47 -30.83
CA HIS A 320 23.11 5.74 -31.37
C HIS A 320 21.65 6.08 -30.99
N LEU A 321 20.85 5.08 -30.60
CA LEU A 321 19.47 5.27 -30.14
C LEU A 321 19.38 5.38 -28.61
N ARG A 322 20.48 5.12 -27.88
CA ARG A 322 20.52 5.15 -26.42
C ARG A 322 20.88 6.54 -25.88
N ARG A 323 19.87 7.40 -25.71
CA ARG A 323 20.01 8.76 -25.13
C ARG A 323 20.24 8.80 -23.60
N TYR A 324 19.66 7.85 -22.89
CA TYR A 324 19.79 7.65 -21.45
C TYR A 324 20.86 6.61 -21.13
N ARG A 325 21.41 6.72 -19.92
CA ARG A 325 22.34 5.75 -19.35
C ARG A 325 21.71 4.37 -19.20
N SER A 326 22.14 3.41 -20.02
CA SER A 326 21.61 2.04 -20.03
C SER A 326 22.02 1.22 -18.81
N ASP A 327 23.07 1.62 -18.09
CA ASP A 327 23.53 0.98 -16.85
C ASP A 327 22.63 1.29 -15.64
N ILE A 328 21.82 2.34 -15.72
CA ILE A 328 20.83 2.72 -14.69
C ILE A 328 19.39 2.52 -15.18
N TYR A 329 19.11 2.84 -16.44
CA TYR A 329 17.74 2.94 -16.97
C TYR A 329 17.43 1.86 -18.01
N ASP A 330 17.64 0.60 -17.65
CA ASP A 330 17.43 -0.55 -18.54
C ASP A 330 15.94 -0.75 -18.96
N ASP A 331 15.01 -0.15 -18.23
CA ASP A 331 13.55 -0.22 -18.47
C ASP A 331 12.94 1.11 -18.96
N LYS A 332 13.78 2.06 -19.41
CA LYS A 332 13.35 3.40 -19.82
C LYS A 332 12.33 3.37 -20.95
N TYR A 333 12.56 2.50 -21.93
CA TYR A 333 11.65 2.25 -23.04
C TYR A 333 11.01 0.90 -22.81
N LYS A 334 9.69 0.84 -23.00
CA LYS A 334 8.97 -0.43 -22.90
C LYS A 334 7.81 -0.47 -23.88
N ARG A 335 7.95 -1.33 -24.89
CA ARG A 335 6.82 -1.82 -25.68
C ARG A 335 6.03 -2.79 -24.83
N LEU A 336 4.73 -2.52 -24.74
CA LEU A 336 3.83 -3.32 -23.94
C LEU A 336 3.52 -4.64 -24.66
N ASP A 337 3.27 -5.67 -23.86
CA ASP A 337 2.81 -6.96 -24.35
C ASP A 337 1.30 -6.90 -24.57
N GLU A 338 0.82 -7.39 -25.71
CA GLU A 338 -0.61 -7.38 -26.03
C GLU A 338 -1.38 -8.47 -25.27
N ASP A 339 -0.73 -9.60 -24.99
CA ASP A 339 -1.35 -10.76 -24.35
C ASP A 339 -1.24 -10.71 -22.81
N ASP A 340 -0.42 -9.82 -22.27
CA ASP A 340 -0.26 -9.59 -20.83
C ASP A 340 -1.00 -8.31 -20.35
N LEU A 341 -0.94 -8.05 -19.05
CA LEU A 341 -1.38 -6.83 -18.40
C LEU A 341 -0.47 -5.65 -18.76
N SER A 342 -1.03 -4.45 -18.87
CA SER A 342 -0.22 -3.22 -18.94
C SER A 342 0.64 -3.04 -17.67
N ARG A 343 1.76 -2.30 -17.80
CA ARG A 343 2.41 -1.69 -16.63
C ARG A 343 1.45 -0.74 -15.91
N THR A 344 1.70 -0.49 -14.62
CA THR A 344 0.96 0.53 -13.85
C THR A 344 0.94 1.85 -14.61
N ILE A 345 -0.24 2.39 -14.90
CA ILE A 345 -0.37 3.75 -15.44
C ILE A 345 -0.02 4.74 -14.34
N THR A 346 1.07 5.48 -14.51
CA THR A 346 1.55 6.48 -13.54
C THR A 346 1.35 7.89 -14.07
N ALA A 347 1.25 8.89 -13.18
CA ALA A 347 1.15 10.28 -13.61
C ALA A 347 2.38 10.76 -14.42
N HIS A 348 3.50 10.03 -14.35
CA HIS A 348 4.68 10.30 -15.18
C HIS A 348 4.43 10.04 -16.68
N ILE A 349 3.38 9.29 -17.06
CA ILE A 349 2.98 9.14 -18.47
C ILE A 349 2.73 10.49 -19.16
N ALA A 350 2.36 11.54 -18.39
CA ALA A 350 2.22 12.91 -18.88
C ALA A 350 3.54 13.53 -19.39
N LYS A 351 4.69 12.89 -19.12
CA LYS A 351 6.02 13.30 -19.60
C LYS A 351 6.30 12.66 -20.95
N ASP A 352 7.25 11.74 -21.02
CA ASP A 352 7.69 11.16 -22.29
C ASP A 352 6.76 10.03 -22.79
N GLY A 353 6.24 9.23 -21.86
CA GLY A 353 5.40 8.07 -22.17
C GLY A 353 6.20 6.84 -22.60
N TYR A 354 7.53 6.86 -22.56
CA TYR A 354 8.38 5.80 -23.12
C TYR A 354 8.24 4.46 -22.41
N GLY A 355 7.76 4.44 -21.16
CA GLY A 355 7.39 3.20 -20.46
C GLY A 355 6.10 2.56 -20.95
N TYR A 356 5.41 3.15 -21.93
CA TYR A 356 4.08 2.77 -22.41
C TYR A 356 4.01 2.87 -23.95
N ILE A 357 4.88 2.16 -24.65
CA ILE A 357 4.85 2.07 -26.12
C ILE A 357 3.77 1.07 -26.54
N HIS A 358 2.94 1.45 -27.50
CA HIS A 358 1.80 0.65 -27.96
C HIS A 358 2.28 -0.70 -28.54
N PRO A 359 1.58 -1.84 -28.28
CA PRO A 359 2.07 -3.16 -28.69
C PRO A 359 2.34 -3.29 -30.20
N ARG A 360 1.43 -2.75 -31.03
CA ARG A 360 1.51 -2.86 -32.51
C ARG A 360 1.85 -1.58 -33.27
N GLN A 361 1.89 -0.42 -32.63
CA GLN A 361 2.01 0.88 -33.30
C GLN A 361 3.28 1.58 -32.82
N THR A 362 3.98 2.27 -33.71
CA THR A 362 5.25 2.96 -33.41
C THR A 362 5.01 4.30 -32.70
N ARG A 363 4.32 4.25 -31.55
CA ARG A 363 3.95 5.40 -30.72
C ARG A 363 3.71 5.00 -29.27
N THR A 364 3.63 5.99 -28.40
CA THR A 364 3.16 5.78 -27.02
C THR A 364 1.63 5.71 -26.96
N LEU A 365 1.11 5.20 -25.84
CA LEU A 365 -0.33 5.13 -25.61
C LEU A 365 -1.01 6.50 -25.72
N THR A 366 -2.25 6.50 -26.18
CA THR A 366 -3.09 7.70 -26.24
C THR A 366 -3.72 8.01 -24.88
N VAL A 367 -4.30 9.20 -24.71
CA VAL A 367 -5.06 9.57 -23.51
C VAL A 367 -6.20 8.58 -23.28
N ARG A 368 -6.98 8.25 -24.31
CA ARG A 368 -8.10 7.29 -24.24
C ARG A 368 -7.65 5.86 -23.93
N GLU A 369 -6.56 5.38 -24.53
CA GLU A 369 -5.97 4.07 -24.20
C GLU A 369 -5.57 4.01 -22.72
N ALA A 370 -4.88 5.03 -22.20
CA ALA A 370 -4.50 5.11 -20.79
C ALA A 370 -5.72 5.19 -19.85
N ALA A 371 -6.75 5.97 -20.21
CA ALA A 371 -7.99 6.07 -19.46
C ALA A 371 -8.71 4.71 -19.37
N ARG A 372 -8.80 4.00 -20.49
CA ARG A 372 -9.41 2.68 -20.57
C ARG A 372 -8.62 1.63 -19.78
N ILE A 373 -7.29 1.67 -19.79
CA ILE A 373 -6.46 0.79 -18.96
C ILE A 373 -6.69 1.07 -17.47
N GLN A 374 -6.95 2.32 -17.11
CA GLN A 374 -7.42 2.72 -15.78
C GLN A 374 -8.90 2.43 -15.52
N THR A 375 -9.64 1.84 -16.47
CA THR A 375 -11.07 1.52 -16.37
C THR A 375 -12.01 2.74 -16.25
N PHE A 376 -11.59 3.90 -16.74
CA PHE A 376 -12.53 4.99 -17.00
C PHE A 376 -13.42 4.67 -18.20
N PRO A 377 -14.76 4.81 -18.08
CA PRO A 377 -15.69 4.69 -19.19
C PRO A 377 -15.32 5.57 -20.38
N ASP A 378 -15.73 5.15 -21.58
CA ASP A 378 -15.39 5.86 -22.81
C ASP A 378 -16.09 7.23 -22.96
N ASP A 379 -17.21 7.45 -22.25
CA ASP A 379 -17.88 8.77 -22.12
C ASP A 379 -17.16 9.69 -21.13
N PHE A 380 -16.26 9.15 -20.29
CA PHE A 380 -15.54 9.95 -19.29
C PHE A 380 -14.45 10.80 -19.96
N ARG A 381 -14.70 12.10 -20.08
CA ARG A 381 -13.77 13.13 -20.60
C ARG A 381 -12.93 13.73 -19.47
N PHE A 382 -11.79 14.36 -19.80
CA PHE A 382 -10.93 15.04 -18.81
C PHE A 382 -10.72 16.50 -19.19
N ASN A 383 -10.90 17.41 -18.23
CA ASN A 383 -10.67 18.84 -18.44
C ASN A 383 -9.16 19.15 -18.51
N GLY A 384 -8.79 20.07 -19.39
CA GLY A 384 -7.44 20.58 -19.58
C GLY A 384 -6.74 20.06 -20.84
N PRO A 385 -5.43 20.30 -20.99
CA PRO A 385 -4.64 19.77 -22.09
C PRO A 385 -4.39 18.25 -21.92
N PRO A 386 -3.93 17.53 -22.97
CA PRO A 386 -3.68 16.09 -22.89
C PRO A 386 -2.69 15.69 -21.78
N SER A 387 -1.71 16.54 -21.45
CA SER A 387 -0.79 16.31 -20.34
C SER A 387 -1.48 16.34 -18.97
N ALA A 388 -2.49 17.20 -18.79
CA ALA A 388 -3.30 17.23 -17.58
C ALA A 388 -4.19 15.99 -17.49
N ALA A 389 -4.78 15.56 -18.61
CA ALA A 389 -5.56 14.32 -18.67
C ALA A 389 -4.71 13.10 -18.28
N PHE A 390 -3.51 12.94 -18.86
CA PHE A 390 -2.58 11.88 -18.48
C PHE A 390 -2.21 11.90 -16.98
N LYS A 391 -1.97 13.09 -16.41
CA LYS A 391 -1.67 13.25 -14.98
C LYS A 391 -2.85 12.81 -14.12
N GLN A 392 -4.06 13.25 -14.47
CA GLN A 392 -5.31 12.86 -13.80
C GLN A 392 -5.53 11.35 -13.83
N ILE A 393 -5.43 10.73 -15.01
CA ILE A 393 -5.57 9.28 -15.21
C ILE A 393 -4.55 8.50 -14.38
N GLY A 394 -3.28 8.91 -14.39
CA GLY A 394 -2.22 8.21 -13.66
C GLY A 394 -2.32 8.31 -12.13
N ASN A 395 -2.86 9.42 -11.63
CA ASN A 395 -3.12 9.62 -10.20
C ASN A 395 -4.36 8.88 -9.70
N ALA A 396 -5.37 8.67 -10.57
CA ALA A 396 -6.63 8.07 -10.16
C ALA A 396 -6.50 6.63 -9.60
N VAL A 397 -7.45 6.26 -8.75
CA VAL A 397 -7.78 4.86 -8.49
C VAL A 397 -8.61 4.34 -9.66
N PRO A 398 -8.36 3.13 -10.20
CA PRO A 398 -9.17 2.59 -11.27
C PRO A 398 -10.65 2.48 -10.83
N PRO A 399 -11.62 3.08 -11.55
CA PRO A 399 -13.03 3.08 -11.14
C PRO A 399 -13.61 1.70 -10.90
N ARG A 400 -13.27 0.70 -11.72
CA ARG A 400 -13.78 -0.66 -11.56
C ARG A 400 -13.32 -1.31 -10.25
N ALA A 401 -12.08 -1.05 -9.82
CA ALA A 401 -11.58 -1.54 -8.54
C ALA A 401 -12.24 -0.80 -7.36
N ALA A 402 -12.42 0.52 -7.48
CA ALA A 402 -13.14 1.31 -6.49
C ALA A 402 -14.61 0.86 -6.35
N GLY A 403 -15.30 0.60 -7.46
CA GLY A 403 -16.68 0.13 -7.50
C GLY A 403 -16.85 -1.21 -6.79
N ALA A 404 -16.00 -2.20 -7.05
CA ALA A 404 -16.06 -3.49 -6.35
C ALA A 404 -15.92 -3.36 -4.83
N ILE A 405 -15.10 -2.42 -4.35
CA ILE A 405 -14.93 -2.15 -2.91
C ILE A 405 -16.16 -1.41 -2.36
N ALA A 406 -16.66 -0.42 -3.09
CA ALA A 406 -17.85 0.33 -2.73
C ALA A 406 -19.11 -0.56 -2.67
N GLU A 407 -19.27 -1.51 -3.59
CA GLU A 407 -20.35 -2.51 -3.56
C GLU A 407 -20.27 -3.38 -2.30
N ALA A 408 -19.06 -3.83 -1.92
CA ALA A 408 -18.87 -4.59 -0.69
C ALA A 408 -19.19 -3.77 0.56
N ILE A 409 -18.91 -2.47 0.55
CA ILE A 409 -19.28 -1.54 1.63
C ILE A 409 -20.79 -1.36 1.69
N ALA A 410 -21.45 -1.13 0.56
CA ALA A 410 -22.91 -1.00 0.49
C ALA A 410 -23.62 -2.26 1.02
N GLU A 411 -23.10 -3.43 0.71
CA GLU A 411 -23.60 -4.71 1.22
C GLU A 411 -23.33 -4.87 2.72
N THR A 412 -22.17 -4.43 3.20
CA THR A 412 -21.80 -4.51 4.62
C THR A 412 -22.68 -3.61 5.48
N LEU A 413 -22.98 -2.40 5.02
CA LEU A 413 -23.87 -1.45 5.73
C LEU A 413 -25.31 -1.97 5.87
N LYS A 414 -25.73 -2.93 5.04
CA LYS A 414 -27.05 -3.59 5.17
C LYS A 414 -27.06 -4.74 6.18
N ARG A 415 -25.89 -5.18 6.67
CA ARG A 415 -25.76 -6.34 7.58
C ARG A 415 -25.59 -5.89 9.02
N GLU A 416 -26.21 -6.60 9.95
CA GLU A 416 -26.10 -6.34 11.40
C GLU A 416 -24.93 -7.09 12.06
N LYS A 417 -24.05 -7.74 11.28
CA LYS A 417 -22.90 -8.48 11.84
C LYS A 417 -21.82 -7.49 12.28
N THR A 418 -21.37 -7.59 13.52
CA THR A 418 -20.33 -6.72 14.10
C THR A 418 -19.04 -7.47 14.35
N LYS A 419 -17.91 -6.80 14.12
CA LYS A 419 -16.56 -7.21 14.52
C LYS A 419 -16.47 -7.24 16.05
N ASP A 420 -16.05 -8.37 16.60
CA ASP A 420 -16.02 -8.67 18.04
C ASP A 420 -14.63 -8.49 18.67
N TRP A 421 -13.65 -7.98 17.91
CA TRP A 421 -12.31 -7.66 18.38
C TRP A 421 -11.74 -6.39 17.72
N SER A 422 -10.78 -5.77 18.40
CA SER A 422 -9.95 -4.66 17.92
C SER A 422 -8.48 -5.00 18.10
N ALA A 423 -7.59 -4.27 17.44
CA ALA A 423 -6.15 -4.44 17.64
C ALA A 423 -5.76 -4.25 19.12
N ARG A 424 -6.42 -3.30 19.80
CA ARG A 424 -6.23 -3.04 21.24
C ARG A 424 -6.67 -4.21 22.13
N THR A 425 -7.82 -4.81 21.85
CA THR A 425 -8.30 -5.97 22.63
C THR A 425 -7.39 -7.18 22.43
N LEU A 426 -6.93 -7.42 21.19
CA LEU A 426 -5.99 -8.49 20.89
C LEU A 426 -4.63 -8.24 21.56
N SER A 427 -4.08 -7.03 21.45
CA SER A 427 -2.79 -6.71 22.05
C SER A 427 -2.82 -6.84 23.57
N ALA A 428 -3.90 -6.41 24.23
CA ALA A 428 -4.08 -6.57 25.67
C ALA A 428 -4.13 -8.05 26.09
N ALA A 429 -4.91 -8.89 25.39
CA ALA A 429 -5.00 -10.32 25.67
C ALA A 429 -3.65 -11.04 25.48
N LEU A 430 -2.93 -10.70 24.41
CA LEU A 430 -1.61 -11.24 24.12
C LEU A 430 -0.56 -10.80 25.16
N ALA A 431 -0.56 -9.53 25.55
CA ALA A 431 0.36 -9.00 26.55
C ALA A 431 0.13 -9.60 27.94
N SER A 432 -1.14 -9.68 28.39
CA SER A 432 -1.49 -10.35 29.65
C SER A 432 -1.01 -11.81 29.64
N TRP A 433 -1.28 -12.56 28.57
CA TRP A 433 -0.79 -13.93 28.43
C TRP A 433 0.74 -14.03 28.50
N PHE A 434 1.47 -13.11 27.85
CA PHE A 434 2.93 -13.09 27.86
C PHE A 434 3.50 -12.82 29.25
N HIS A 435 2.90 -11.88 30.00
CA HIS A 435 3.34 -11.57 31.35
C HIS A 435 3.00 -12.68 32.36
N GLU A 436 1.88 -13.37 32.18
CA GLU A 436 1.42 -14.44 33.07
C GLU A 436 2.04 -15.80 32.76
N LEU A 437 2.75 -15.96 31.63
CA LEU A 437 3.34 -17.24 31.22
C LEU A 437 4.46 -17.67 32.19
N PRO A 438 4.31 -18.81 32.90
CA PRO A 438 5.30 -19.28 33.86
C PRO A 438 6.63 -19.63 33.18
N GLU A 439 7.76 -19.37 33.86
CA GLU A 439 9.11 -19.62 33.32
C GLU A 439 9.30 -21.03 32.75
N LYS A 440 8.80 -22.05 33.46
CA LYS A 440 8.87 -23.45 33.03
C LYS A 440 8.16 -23.72 31.69
N ASP A 441 7.17 -22.92 31.35
CA ASP A 441 6.33 -23.09 30.17
C ASP A 441 6.83 -22.27 28.96
N ARG A 442 7.80 -21.37 29.17
CA ARG A 442 8.45 -20.57 28.11
C ARG A 442 9.31 -21.48 27.22
N ILE A 443 9.13 -21.38 25.91
CA ILE A 443 9.96 -22.06 24.89
C ILE A 443 11.19 -21.22 24.59
N GLU A 444 11.02 -19.90 24.46
CA GLU A 444 12.07 -18.93 24.17
C GLU A 444 12.22 -17.96 25.36
N PRO A 445 12.81 -18.38 26.49
CA PRO A 445 12.83 -17.59 27.73
C PRO A 445 13.58 -16.26 27.62
N TRP A 446 14.46 -16.10 26.61
CA TRP A 446 15.16 -14.85 26.34
C TRP A 446 14.25 -13.73 25.85
N LEU A 447 13.00 -14.00 25.46
CA LEU A 447 12.04 -12.94 25.12
C LEU A 447 11.67 -12.06 26.34
N TRP A 448 11.96 -12.51 27.57
CA TRP A 448 11.67 -11.79 28.82
C TRP A 448 12.87 -11.03 29.41
N THR A 449 14.01 -10.98 28.72
CA THR A 449 15.19 -10.23 29.20
C THR A 449 15.14 -8.77 28.75
N ASP A 450 15.76 -7.89 29.54
CA ASP A 450 16.02 -6.48 29.21
C ASP A 450 17.45 -6.25 28.67
N SER A 451 18.26 -7.31 28.58
CA SER A 451 19.65 -7.24 28.09
C SER A 451 19.75 -7.59 26.62
N ARG A 452 20.18 -6.63 25.79
CA ARG A 452 20.47 -6.89 24.36
C ARG A 452 21.47 -8.02 24.14
N TRP A 453 22.46 -8.15 25.02
CA TRP A 453 23.43 -9.25 24.96
C TRP A 453 22.75 -10.61 25.16
N LYS A 454 21.96 -10.75 26.23
CA LYS A 454 21.26 -12.02 26.54
C LYS A 454 20.23 -12.36 25.48
N ALA A 455 19.46 -11.37 25.01
CA ALA A 455 18.52 -11.52 23.89
C ALA A 455 19.25 -12.03 22.63
N LEU A 456 20.39 -11.43 22.29
CA LEU A 456 21.19 -11.83 21.13
C LEU A 456 21.77 -13.24 21.30
N LEU A 457 22.23 -13.62 22.49
CA LEU A 457 22.68 -14.99 22.76
C LEU A 457 21.54 -15.99 22.59
N GLY A 458 20.34 -15.69 23.10
CA GLY A 458 19.15 -16.52 22.89
C GLY A 458 18.83 -16.70 21.41
N GLU A 459 18.73 -15.60 20.67
CA GLU A 459 18.45 -15.60 19.23
C GLU A 459 19.51 -16.35 18.41
N MET A 460 20.79 -16.07 18.68
CA MET A 460 21.91 -16.63 17.94
C MET A 460 22.16 -18.11 18.27
N LEU A 461 21.97 -18.50 19.54
CA LEU A 461 22.41 -19.80 20.05
C LEU A 461 21.27 -20.79 20.29
N LEU A 462 20.08 -20.34 20.68
CA LEU A 462 19.03 -21.20 21.21
C LEU A 462 17.76 -21.28 20.36
N VAL A 463 17.58 -20.41 19.37
CA VAL A 463 16.48 -20.53 18.39
C VAL A 463 16.53 -21.90 17.70
N ARG A 464 15.37 -22.57 17.64
CA ARG A 464 15.17 -23.95 17.11
C ARG A 464 15.90 -25.05 17.88
N VAL A 465 16.44 -24.77 19.07
CA VAL A 465 16.94 -25.81 19.98
C VAL A 465 15.78 -26.46 20.71
N ARG A 466 15.89 -27.75 21.05
CA ARG A 466 14.83 -28.47 21.78
C ARG A 466 14.66 -27.86 23.17
N LYS A 467 13.41 -27.71 23.62
CA LYS A 467 13.07 -27.14 24.94
C LYS A 467 13.89 -27.75 26.08
N ALA A 468 14.00 -29.07 26.16
CA ALA A 468 14.77 -29.73 27.23
C ALA A 468 16.24 -29.27 27.30
N THR A 469 16.84 -28.93 26.16
CA THR A 469 18.21 -28.38 26.11
C THR A 469 18.21 -26.89 26.45
N VAL A 470 17.20 -26.13 26.03
CA VAL A 470 17.03 -24.72 26.43
C VAL A 470 16.87 -24.60 27.94
N ASP A 471 16.05 -25.44 28.57
CA ASP A 471 15.80 -25.46 30.02
C ASP A 471 17.08 -25.76 30.83
N GLN A 472 18.06 -26.44 30.23
CA GLN A 472 19.37 -26.71 30.84
C GLN A 472 20.37 -25.58 30.62
N ILE A 473 20.37 -24.97 29.42
CA ILE A 473 21.41 -24.02 29.00
C ILE A 473 21.05 -22.59 29.39
N TRP A 474 19.80 -22.18 29.21
CA TRP A 474 19.39 -20.79 29.41
C TRP A 474 19.66 -20.29 30.84
N PRO A 475 19.38 -21.04 31.93
CA PRO A 475 19.71 -20.59 33.28
C PRO A 475 21.21 -20.30 33.47
N VAL A 476 22.08 -21.06 32.79
CA VAL A 476 23.52 -20.79 32.81
C VAL A 476 23.81 -19.48 32.09
N ILE A 477 23.31 -19.30 30.85
CA ILE A 477 23.51 -18.07 30.08
C ILE A 477 23.02 -16.84 30.85
N ASP A 478 21.84 -16.93 31.45
CA ASP A 478 21.21 -15.82 32.16
C ASP A 478 21.96 -15.44 33.46
N SER A 479 22.64 -16.41 34.08
CA SER A 479 23.48 -16.18 35.27
C SER A 479 24.88 -15.61 34.97
N LEU A 480 25.33 -15.65 33.71
CA LEU A 480 26.69 -15.22 33.36
C LEU A 480 26.83 -13.69 33.38
N PRO A 481 28.02 -13.17 33.76
CA PRO A 481 28.34 -11.75 33.63
C PRO A 481 28.09 -11.24 32.21
N SER A 482 27.32 -10.16 32.09
CA SER A 482 26.90 -9.60 30.79
C SER A 482 27.48 -8.20 30.59
N PRO A 483 27.92 -7.83 29.38
CA PRO A 483 28.27 -6.45 29.07
C PRO A 483 27.03 -5.54 29.13
N THR A 484 27.23 -4.27 29.47
CA THR A 484 26.20 -3.22 29.49
C THR A 484 26.58 -2.05 28.60
N LYS A 485 25.68 -1.09 28.42
CA LYS A 485 25.98 0.14 27.66
C LYS A 485 27.14 0.93 28.30
N GLU A 486 27.22 0.92 29.63
CA GLU A 486 28.25 1.59 30.43
C GLU A 486 29.56 0.79 30.49
N SER A 487 29.47 -0.55 30.41
CA SER A 487 30.60 -1.47 30.39
C SER A 487 30.46 -2.48 29.26
N PRO A 488 30.72 -2.08 28.00
CA PRO A 488 30.43 -2.89 26.81
C PRO A 488 31.42 -4.05 26.59
N SER A 489 32.47 -4.14 27.41
CA SER A 489 33.47 -5.21 27.31
C SER A 489 32.87 -6.54 27.74
N VAL A 490 32.93 -7.55 26.86
CA VAL A 490 32.50 -8.91 27.17
C VAL A 490 33.56 -9.60 28.04
N PRO A 491 33.22 -10.09 29.25
CA PRO A 491 34.17 -10.79 30.12
C PRO A 491 34.71 -12.07 29.46
N GLU A 492 36.04 -12.27 29.47
CA GLU A 492 36.68 -13.42 28.81
C GLU A 492 36.15 -14.77 29.33
N GLU A 493 35.99 -14.88 30.64
CA GLU A 493 35.42 -16.06 31.31
C GLU A 493 34.03 -16.43 30.75
N THR A 494 33.20 -15.42 30.46
CA THR A 494 31.87 -15.64 29.85
C THR A 494 32.00 -16.23 28.44
N VAL A 495 32.96 -15.74 27.65
CA VAL A 495 33.21 -16.24 26.29
C VAL A 495 33.72 -17.67 26.31
N GLU A 496 34.63 -18.00 27.23
CA GLU A 496 35.17 -19.35 27.41
C GLU A 496 34.08 -20.34 27.81
N ILE A 497 33.30 -20.04 28.85
CA ILE A 497 32.22 -20.90 29.33
C ILE A 497 31.19 -21.15 28.21
N LEU A 498 30.74 -20.10 27.53
CA LEU A 498 29.76 -20.24 26.44
C LEU A 498 30.34 -21.05 25.28
N SER A 499 31.60 -20.82 24.92
CA SER A 499 32.26 -21.55 23.84
C SER A 499 32.42 -23.03 24.15
N ASP A 500 32.87 -23.36 25.36
CA ASP A 500 33.07 -24.74 25.79
C ASP A 500 31.76 -25.50 25.89
N MET A 501 30.72 -24.85 26.43
CA MET A 501 29.36 -25.39 26.46
C MET A 501 28.85 -25.69 25.05
N LEU A 502 28.98 -24.75 24.11
CA LEU A 502 28.57 -24.94 22.71
C LEU A 502 29.38 -26.04 22.02
N MET A 503 30.69 -26.14 22.27
CA MET A 503 31.52 -27.21 21.74
C MET A 503 31.11 -28.58 22.31
N GLY A 504 30.78 -28.65 23.61
CA GLY A 504 30.32 -29.85 24.31
C GLY A 504 29.02 -30.42 23.74
N ILE A 505 28.10 -29.56 23.30
CA ILE A 505 26.84 -29.97 22.63
C ILE A 505 26.97 -30.09 21.10
N GLY A 506 28.20 -30.07 20.56
CA GLY A 506 28.48 -30.24 19.13
C GLY A 506 28.20 -29.02 18.24
N GLN A 507 27.95 -27.84 18.81
CA GLN A 507 27.60 -26.61 18.10
C GLN A 507 28.83 -25.75 17.75
N ARG A 508 29.87 -26.35 17.16
CA ARG A 508 31.17 -25.68 16.88
C ARG A 508 31.02 -24.38 16.08
N LYS A 509 30.18 -24.36 15.04
CA LYS A 509 29.93 -23.16 14.22
C LYS A 509 29.32 -22.01 15.02
N LYS A 510 28.48 -22.30 16.01
CA LYS A 510 27.89 -21.28 16.89
C LYS A 510 28.95 -20.70 17.84
N ALA A 511 29.87 -21.54 18.34
CA ALA A 511 31.00 -21.08 19.14
C ALA A 511 31.96 -20.18 18.35
N GLU A 512 32.28 -20.54 17.11
CA GLU A 512 33.09 -19.69 16.20
C GLU A 512 32.41 -18.35 15.93
N ARG A 513 31.10 -18.37 15.66
CA ARG A 513 30.29 -17.17 15.44
C ARG A 513 30.27 -16.26 16.68
N LEU A 514 30.13 -16.83 17.88
CA LEU A 514 30.18 -16.09 19.14
C LEU A 514 31.53 -15.37 19.30
N ARG A 515 32.65 -16.06 19.07
CA ARG A 515 33.98 -15.45 19.17
C ARG A 515 34.18 -14.31 18.17
N LEU A 516 33.69 -14.48 16.94
CA LEU A 516 33.74 -13.42 15.92
C LEU A 516 32.92 -12.19 16.33
N LEU A 517 31.70 -12.40 16.85
CA LEU A 517 30.87 -11.31 17.36
C LEU A 517 31.56 -10.55 18.50
N VAL A 518 32.16 -11.27 19.45
CA VAL A 518 32.88 -10.65 20.57
C VAL A 518 34.07 -9.81 20.08
N ASP A 519 34.84 -10.31 19.10
CA ASP A 519 35.93 -9.52 18.50
C ASP A 519 35.41 -8.24 17.82
N GLN A 520 34.26 -8.32 17.12
CA GLN A 520 33.62 -7.14 16.54
C GLN A 520 33.16 -6.14 17.61
N MET A 521 32.55 -6.62 18.70
CA MET A 521 32.14 -5.76 19.82
C MET A 521 33.32 -5.12 20.54
N ARG A 522 34.47 -5.80 20.65
CA ARG A 522 35.70 -5.19 21.20
C ARG A 522 36.20 -4.04 20.33
N ARG A 523 36.08 -4.14 19.01
CA ARG A 523 36.46 -3.08 18.06
C ARG A 523 35.44 -1.94 18.01
N PHE A 524 34.17 -2.26 18.19
CA PHE A 524 33.04 -1.32 18.10
C PHE A 524 32.13 -1.42 19.33
N PRO A 525 32.56 -0.91 20.51
CA PRO A 525 31.89 -1.17 21.77
C PRO A 525 30.48 -0.56 21.90
N SER A 526 30.13 0.47 21.13
CA SER A 526 28.77 1.04 21.18
C SER A 526 27.77 0.32 20.26
N ALA A 527 28.24 -0.46 19.28
CA ALA A 527 27.45 -0.88 18.12
C ALA A 527 26.20 -1.72 18.47
N LEU A 528 26.24 -2.49 19.56
CA LEU A 528 25.08 -3.27 20.03
C LEU A 528 24.04 -2.41 20.76
N TRP A 529 24.44 -1.27 21.31
CA TRP A 529 23.61 -0.38 22.12
C TRP A 529 23.21 0.93 21.40
N GLU A 530 23.51 1.07 20.12
CA GLU A 530 22.91 2.11 19.28
C GLU A 530 21.39 1.91 19.19
N VAL A 531 20.59 2.96 18.99
CA VAL A 531 19.11 2.84 18.89
C VAL A 531 18.70 1.71 17.93
N LYS A 532 19.26 1.75 16.72
CA LYS A 532 19.32 0.63 15.77
C LYS A 532 20.71 0.00 15.82
N ILE A 533 20.78 -1.32 15.95
CA ILE A 533 22.05 -2.04 16.04
C ILE A 533 22.90 -1.78 14.79
N ASP A 534 24.15 -1.34 14.98
CA ASP A 534 25.05 -1.05 13.86
C ASP A 534 25.59 -2.34 13.23
N ARG A 535 24.82 -2.87 12.28
CA ARG A 535 25.16 -4.08 11.52
C ARG A 535 26.30 -3.88 10.51
N LYS A 536 26.73 -2.64 10.23
CA LYS A 536 27.92 -2.42 9.38
C LYS A 536 29.18 -2.76 10.16
N SER A 537 29.17 -2.47 11.46
CA SER A 537 30.22 -2.83 12.40
C SER A 537 30.09 -4.26 12.92
N LEU A 538 28.86 -4.68 13.28
CA LEU A 538 28.55 -6.02 13.77
C LEU A 538 28.02 -6.92 12.66
N THR A 539 28.84 -7.20 11.65
CA THR A 539 28.44 -7.97 10.46
C THR A 539 28.01 -9.41 10.77
N THR A 540 28.34 -9.91 11.97
CA THR A 540 27.90 -11.23 12.46
C THR A 540 26.40 -11.28 12.74
N ILE A 541 25.75 -10.14 13.02
CA ILE A 541 24.33 -10.04 13.35
C ILE A 541 23.53 -9.84 12.06
N ASN A 542 22.61 -10.77 11.78
CA ASN A 542 21.75 -10.64 10.61
C ASN A 542 20.58 -9.67 10.87
N PRO A 543 19.89 -9.15 9.82
CA PRO A 543 18.80 -8.18 10.00
C PRO A 543 17.66 -8.66 10.90
N GLY A 544 17.34 -9.96 10.87
CA GLY A 544 16.25 -10.53 11.66
C GLY A 544 16.60 -10.65 13.14
N GLU A 545 17.84 -11.05 13.45
CA GLU A 545 18.35 -11.08 14.83
C GLU A 545 18.39 -9.68 15.43
N ALA A 546 18.89 -8.69 14.67
CA ALA A 546 18.93 -7.31 15.13
C ALA A 546 17.51 -6.79 15.44
N ALA A 547 16.56 -6.99 14.53
CA ALA A 547 15.18 -6.58 14.74
C ALA A 547 14.54 -7.27 15.96
N MET A 548 14.81 -8.56 16.18
CA MET A 548 14.29 -9.26 17.35
C MET A 548 14.91 -8.74 18.65
N VAL A 549 16.22 -8.54 18.69
CA VAL A 549 16.93 -7.99 19.86
C VAL A 549 16.44 -6.57 20.19
N GLU A 550 16.23 -5.74 19.18
CA GLU A 550 15.66 -4.39 19.33
C GLU A 550 14.23 -4.42 19.89
N LEU A 551 13.42 -5.44 19.54
CA LEU A 551 12.08 -5.63 20.07
C LEU A 551 12.09 -6.13 21.52
N ILE A 552 12.99 -7.06 21.86
CA ILE A 552 13.10 -7.64 23.21
C ILE A 552 13.65 -6.60 24.19
N ALA A 553 14.76 -5.95 23.84
CA ALA A 553 15.53 -5.08 24.71
C ALA A 553 15.86 -3.74 24.02
N PRO A 554 14.90 -2.81 23.92
CA PRO A 554 15.16 -1.48 23.38
C PRO A 554 16.09 -0.68 24.32
N VAL A 555 16.96 0.18 23.75
CA VAL A 555 17.95 0.97 24.52
C VAL A 555 17.35 2.26 25.10
N GLU A 556 16.29 2.76 24.48
CA GLU A 556 15.55 3.91 24.97
C GLU A 556 14.10 3.47 25.15
N ASP A 557 13.48 3.87 26.27
CA ASP A 557 12.03 3.83 26.36
C ASP A 557 11.56 4.88 25.37
N LEU A 558 11.07 4.44 24.21
CA LEU A 558 10.57 5.30 23.14
C LEU A 558 9.33 6.04 23.66
N GLY A 559 9.55 7.07 24.47
CA GLY A 559 8.53 7.91 25.07
C GLY A 559 7.67 8.49 23.96
N GLY A 560 6.46 7.96 23.80
CA GLY A 560 5.51 8.37 22.78
C GLY A 560 5.81 7.91 21.35
N ASP A 561 7.08 7.77 20.94
CA ASP A 561 7.44 7.45 19.55
C ASP A 561 7.63 5.94 19.29
N LYS A 562 6.53 5.18 19.43
CA LYS A 562 6.49 3.73 19.12
C LYS A 562 6.63 3.41 17.63
N SER A 563 6.88 4.42 16.78
CA SER A 563 6.99 4.26 15.33
C SER A 563 8.21 3.42 14.91
N GLU A 564 9.24 3.36 15.76
CA GLU A 564 10.50 2.66 15.44
C GLU A 564 10.53 1.18 15.84
N GLU A 565 9.48 0.64 16.49
CA GLU A 565 9.42 -0.77 16.87
C GLU A 565 9.34 -1.69 15.63
N PRO A 566 10.27 -2.65 15.47
CA PRO A 566 10.32 -3.47 14.26
C PRO A 566 9.18 -4.50 14.22
N VAL A 567 8.48 -4.61 13.09
CA VAL A 567 7.44 -5.62 12.89
C VAL A 567 8.02 -6.95 12.39
N ILE A 568 8.30 -7.86 13.33
CA ILE A 568 8.76 -9.24 13.09
C ILE A 568 7.67 -10.09 12.45
N SER A 569 7.94 -10.55 11.23
CA SER A 569 7.07 -11.42 10.43
C SER A 569 7.75 -12.77 10.13
N THR A 570 8.11 -13.53 11.17
CA THR A 570 8.68 -14.88 10.97
C THR A 570 7.64 -15.83 10.38
N SER A 571 8.06 -16.94 9.75
CA SER A 571 7.12 -17.94 9.24
C SER A 571 6.19 -18.50 10.33
N GLY A 572 6.64 -18.53 11.58
CA GLY A 572 5.83 -18.92 12.73
C GLY A 572 4.68 -17.95 12.97
N VAL A 573 5.02 -16.66 13.06
CA VAL A 573 4.07 -15.58 13.29
C VAL A 573 3.09 -15.46 12.11
N ILE A 574 3.58 -15.51 10.86
CA ILE A 574 2.73 -15.45 9.65
C ILE A 574 1.74 -16.62 9.61
N ARG A 575 2.16 -17.84 10.01
CA ARG A 575 1.24 -18.98 10.13
C ARG A 575 0.14 -18.67 11.15
N LEU A 576 0.54 -18.19 12.33
CA LEU A 576 -0.41 -17.86 13.40
C LEU A 576 -1.44 -16.84 12.92
N THR A 577 -1.01 -15.75 12.30
CA THR A 577 -1.92 -14.73 11.78
C THR A 577 -2.78 -15.23 10.62
N SER A 578 -2.25 -16.10 9.75
CA SER A 578 -3.02 -16.77 8.69
C SER A 578 -4.16 -17.61 9.25
N ARG A 579 -3.88 -18.39 10.30
CA ARG A 579 -4.88 -19.24 10.98
C ARG A 579 -5.92 -18.42 11.72
N PHE A 580 -5.49 -17.30 12.29
CA PHE A 580 -6.35 -16.38 13.03
C PHE A 580 -7.43 -15.75 12.15
N GLN A 581 -7.08 -15.33 10.93
CA GLN A 581 -7.95 -14.49 10.08
C GLN A 581 -8.50 -15.21 8.83
N SER A 582 -8.32 -16.52 8.72
CA SER A 582 -8.65 -17.29 7.49
C SER A 582 -8.03 -16.75 6.20
N VAL A 583 -6.87 -16.09 6.28
CA VAL A 583 -6.17 -15.56 5.09
C VAL A 583 -4.97 -16.43 4.78
N SER A 584 -4.88 -16.97 3.56
CA SER A 584 -3.70 -17.70 3.09
C SER A 584 -2.52 -16.74 2.81
N THR A 585 -1.92 -16.20 3.87
CA THR A 585 -0.71 -15.36 3.76
C THR A 585 0.57 -16.20 3.63
N GLU A 586 0.51 -17.50 3.92
CA GLU A 586 1.63 -18.44 3.70
C GLU A 586 1.97 -18.64 2.21
N ARG A 587 0.97 -18.49 1.32
CA ARG A 587 1.09 -18.64 -0.15
C ARG A 587 1.25 -17.32 -0.90
N ARG A 588 0.94 -16.18 -0.26
CA ARG A 588 1.06 -14.83 -0.83
C ARG A 588 2.27 -14.10 -0.23
N ASN A 589 2.63 -12.96 -0.81
CA ASN A 589 3.91 -12.29 -0.58
C ASN A 589 4.18 -12.05 0.92
N ARG A 590 5.11 -12.81 1.52
CA ARG A 590 5.41 -12.81 2.97
C ARG A 590 5.79 -11.43 3.51
N GLN A 591 6.38 -10.59 2.66
CA GLN A 591 6.79 -9.23 3.03
C GLN A 591 5.63 -8.24 3.05
N THR A 592 4.48 -8.60 2.48
CA THR A 592 3.33 -7.71 2.27
C THR A 592 2.18 -8.09 3.19
N ASP A 593 1.43 -9.13 2.80
CA ASP A 593 0.24 -9.55 3.52
C ASP A 593 0.58 -10.09 4.92
N GLY A 594 1.75 -10.72 5.06
CA GLY A 594 2.24 -11.23 6.34
C GLY A 594 2.51 -10.12 7.36
N ARG A 595 3.20 -9.05 6.96
CA ARG A 595 3.50 -7.89 7.81
C ARG A 595 2.24 -7.14 8.24
N LEU A 596 1.33 -6.92 7.30
CA LEU A 596 0.02 -6.32 7.56
C LEU A 596 -0.80 -7.13 8.57
N SER A 597 -0.86 -8.46 8.37
CA SER A 597 -1.63 -9.33 9.26
C SER A 597 -1.08 -9.32 10.69
N VAL A 598 0.24 -9.18 10.86
CA VAL A 598 0.85 -8.99 12.18
C VAL A 598 0.50 -7.62 12.75
N ALA A 599 0.69 -6.55 11.98
CA ALA A 599 0.38 -5.19 12.42
C ALA A 599 -1.08 -5.04 12.90
N ARG A 600 -2.04 -5.69 12.22
CA ARG A 600 -3.46 -5.71 12.58
C ARG A 600 -3.74 -6.28 13.97
N MET A 601 -2.91 -7.20 14.45
CA MET A 601 -3.09 -7.81 15.78
C MET A 601 -2.39 -7.02 16.89
N LEU A 602 -1.40 -6.20 16.56
CA LEU A 602 -0.54 -5.53 17.55
C LEU A 602 -1.01 -4.12 17.90
N GLY A 603 -1.70 -3.42 17.00
CA GLY A 603 -2.09 -2.01 17.18
C GLY A 603 -0.88 -1.10 17.39
N LEU A 604 -1.08 0.08 17.99
CA LEU A 604 0.01 0.97 18.42
C LEU A 604 -0.27 1.55 19.81
N ASN A 605 -0.16 0.70 20.83
CA ASN A 605 -0.51 1.01 22.21
C ASN A 605 0.53 0.45 23.20
N GLU A 606 0.33 0.65 24.51
CA GLU A 606 1.24 0.20 25.59
C GLU A 606 1.50 -1.31 25.60
N ASN A 607 0.56 -2.09 25.06
CA ASN A 607 0.67 -3.54 25.02
C ASN A 607 1.35 -4.06 23.75
N SER A 608 1.58 -3.23 22.71
CA SER A 608 2.02 -3.68 21.39
C SER A 608 3.32 -4.50 21.44
N ARG A 609 4.34 -4.07 22.18
CA ARG A 609 5.61 -4.79 22.31
C ARG A 609 5.45 -6.16 22.95
N ALA A 610 4.79 -6.22 24.12
CA ALA A 610 4.55 -7.47 24.83
C ALA A 610 3.65 -8.41 24.02
N ALA A 611 2.63 -7.88 23.35
CA ALA A 611 1.78 -8.63 22.43
C ALA A 611 2.57 -9.23 21.27
N HIS A 612 3.57 -8.51 20.77
CA HIS A 612 4.41 -8.99 19.68
C HIS A 612 5.33 -10.13 20.10
N LEU A 613 5.98 -10.00 21.25
CA LEU A 613 6.75 -11.09 21.85
C LEU A 613 5.85 -12.30 22.15
N ALA A 614 4.60 -12.05 22.57
CA ALA A 614 3.58 -13.09 22.72
C ALA A 614 3.32 -13.85 21.42
N LEU A 615 3.18 -13.16 20.28
CA LEU A 615 2.99 -13.80 18.98
C LEU A 615 4.16 -14.71 18.60
N VAL A 616 5.40 -14.28 18.89
CA VAL A 616 6.61 -15.08 18.64
C VAL A 616 6.55 -16.38 19.46
N GLU A 617 6.37 -16.26 20.78
CA GLU A 617 6.28 -17.41 21.69
C GLU A 617 5.08 -18.31 21.35
N LEU A 618 3.89 -17.75 21.10
CA LEU A 618 2.69 -18.52 20.73
C LEU A 618 2.90 -19.33 19.47
N SER A 619 3.64 -18.78 18.50
CA SER A 619 3.90 -19.47 17.25
C SER A 619 4.70 -20.76 17.43
N VAL A 620 5.55 -20.85 18.46
CA VAL A 620 6.38 -22.04 18.75
C VAL A 620 5.79 -22.93 19.84
N SER A 621 5.04 -22.36 20.79
CA SER A 621 4.52 -23.06 21.98
C SER A 621 3.10 -23.63 21.82
N ARG A 622 2.23 -22.96 21.07
CA ARG A 622 0.79 -23.29 20.94
C ARG A 622 0.36 -23.47 19.50
N CYS A 623 0.52 -22.44 18.67
CA CYS A 623 0.12 -22.41 17.26
C CYS A 623 1.17 -23.08 16.35
N ARG A 624 1.55 -24.31 16.68
CA ARG A 624 2.61 -25.09 16.02
C ARG A 624 2.22 -25.54 14.61
N VAL A 625 3.20 -25.86 13.77
CA VAL A 625 2.98 -26.35 12.40
C VAL A 625 2.07 -27.58 12.40
N SER A 626 2.39 -28.56 13.24
CA SER A 626 1.58 -29.76 13.49
C SER A 626 1.02 -29.76 14.92
N SER A 627 -0.15 -30.37 15.09
CA SER A 627 -0.82 -30.54 16.40
C SER A 627 -0.90 -29.24 17.21
N PRO A 628 -1.55 -28.18 16.69
CA PRO A 628 -1.73 -26.93 17.44
C PRO A 628 -2.56 -27.16 18.71
N ILE A 629 -2.26 -26.42 19.77
CA ILE A 629 -2.95 -26.49 21.06
C ILE A 629 -3.86 -25.26 21.18
N CYS A 630 -5.08 -25.36 20.67
CA CYS A 630 -6.01 -24.22 20.59
C CYS A 630 -6.70 -23.89 21.93
N GLU A 631 -7.04 -24.89 22.74
CA GLU A 631 -7.84 -24.77 23.99
C GLU A 631 -7.22 -23.86 25.07
N ARG A 632 -5.94 -23.49 24.92
CA ARG A 632 -5.19 -22.64 25.87
C ARG A 632 -4.49 -21.48 25.14
N CYS A 633 -4.98 -21.13 23.97
CA CYS A 633 -4.50 -20.00 23.21
C CYS A 633 -5.26 -18.74 23.67
N PRO A 634 -4.58 -17.62 23.99
CA PRO A 634 -5.25 -16.38 24.39
C PRO A 634 -6.11 -15.77 23.27
N LEU A 635 -5.95 -16.27 22.04
CA LEU A 635 -6.69 -15.84 20.85
C LEU A 635 -7.85 -16.78 20.50
N GLU A 636 -8.10 -17.86 21.27
CA GLU A 636 -9.02 -18.92 20.88
C GLU A 636 -10.42 -18.40 20.51
N GLN A 637 -10.96 -17.47 21.31
CA GLN A 637 -12.32 -16.97 21.12
C GLN A 637 -12.54 -16.18 19.83
N TRP A 638 -11.48 -15.64 19.23
CA TRP A 638 -11.53 -14.83 18.01
C TRP A 638 -10.85 -15.51 16.81
N CYS A 639 -10.29 -16.71 17.00
CA CYS A 639 -9.49 -17.39 15.99
C CYS A 639 -10.37 -18.29 15.13
N ASP A 640 -10.33 -18.09 13.81
CA ASP A 640 -11.06 -18.93 12.86
C ASP A 640 -10.53 -20.38 12.77
N LYS A 641 -9.36 -20.67 13.37
CA LYS A 641 -8.69 -21.98 13.31
C LYS A 641 -8.48 -22.48 11.87
N PHE A 642 -8.34 -21.56 10.91
CA PHE A 642 -8.23 -21.88 9.48
C PHE A 642 -7.08 -22.83 9.18
N GLY A 643 -7.32 -23.86 8.35
CA GLY A 643 -6.30 -24.86 7.98
C GLY A 643 -5.81 -25.74 9.15
N VAL A 644 -6.48 -25.72 10.31
CA VAL A 644 -6.23 -26.66 11.41
C VAL A 644 -6.98 -27.98 11.20
N GLU A 645 -8.17 -27.93 10.59
CA GLU A 645 -9.01 -29.11 10.33
C GLU A 645 -8.36 -30.07 9.30
N ASP A 646 -7.78 -29.55 8.22
CA ASP A 646 -6.98 -30.32 7.24
C ASP A 646 -5.75 -31.02 7.85
N LEU A 647 -5.29 -30.56 9.03
CA LEU A 647 -4.15 -31.15 9.73
C LEU A 647 -4.52 -32.36 10.60
N THR A 648 -5.82 -32.64 10.76
CA THR A 648 -6.33 -33.79 11.52
C THR A 648 -6.48 -35.06 10.66
N LEU A 649 -6.46 -34.94 9.33
CA LEU A 649 -6.47 -36.07 8.41
C LEU A 649 -5.08 -36.74 8.31
N PRO A 650 -5.00 -38.08 8.26
CA PRO A 650 -3.74 -38.80 8.06
C PRO A 650 -3.03 -38.37 6.77
N LEU A 651 -1.70 -38.36 6.78
CA LEU A 651 -0.85 -38.00 5.63
C LEU A 651 -1.15 -38.76 4.33
N GLN A 652 -1.82 -39.90 4.40
CA GLN A 652 -2.20 -40.72 3.24
C GLN A 652 -3.42 -40.20 2.49
N GLU A 653 -4.20 -39.29 3.10
CA GLU A 653 -5.40 -38.67 2.52
C GLU A 653 -5.18 -37.20 2.11
N ARG A 654 -3.94 -36.71 2.17
CA ARG A 654 -3.55 -35.34 1.77
C ARG A 654 -2.93 -35.27 0.38
#